data_AF-A0A8H6YYY7-F1
#
_entry.id   AF-A0A8H6YYY7-F1
#
_cell.length_a   1.000
_cell.length_b   1.000
_cell.length_c   1.000
_cell.angle_alpha   90.00
_cell.angle_beta   90.00
_cell.angle_gamma   90.00
#
_symmetry.space_group_name_H-M   'P 1'
#
loop_
_entity.id
_entity.type
_entity.pdbx_description
1 polymer ?
#
loop_
_entity_poly.entity_id
_entity_poly.type
_entity_poly.pdbx_seq_one_letter_code
_entity_poly.pdbx_strand_id
1 'polypeptide(L)'
;MYVFFDINTRIDASKFISDFATPLFDYPTMCLNDNSASLSVRYINSQLSAMWENAAECVRHGGEQTKVDLRSSEYLKHQYTRSLAEFHFAGFPAPKGEIAVDDLFFHGSFGEPSLEFICNHEAVLHLTLQNYHFDKVYPTKKTVRGYKSNKKDRVTFKGPGVLKVAFRLKFSRRNLSGKDSRIGNGANVIQMLILDFSSAQMVLSKPFSAPDALQWYLKQYLTFLQNAGHHVCYDLPDFDNDNYRLNINYSLVTRALYTEELCAGVTVYGISEPRINEFLRDTWLDVLSSCLSEIRSTWVGHRDHHFNIRFGPPRVRALCNHEVVLYFKGSKIHFYDSADFNREPINSYVDWEFAFIVDVVEDKSTPVHSLKLDLSTARFCSHLSTTFTEVSIHFTELITFFRLYYLDLLVQYNMLCIYYPGGYLGEEEAPGFSEISEDESEWKVEKVGKPTGTVVVWTETVKQIKLYGFDHMTAISEASINALFASLHKDHLKTKGCLAKWHHGEHFHAEFSNIRVKLLSGSKALVTFTVDHGHLTLKDKKSRYNLNSWTIAYEVDIKMVDQAHLHCHESWWRGLHTMFHGLVAHSGDEYNTTKHIILDFTTANYTYKHSSMPSVWADGELLATEKLESFVYFMRKYFLELSAAGHNIIHSIPILFEHHHFGLTSASYQIVSKDVVTVMNCMFKREAPVLMVVGMTGGRPLPAVTISWGHGWVIPGRTPSHGTICLSNKAFLEGKLLAALEVVNRRTTVVPRFPGEQEEEWKVHLTTWDNHRYRKNELCNWKQVPSSNSSWLEYAWEHRDEWSYEHDSTRNKAFAFSVLCHTKNQLCIPTTYHPRSMEIILRGQSVLGAKRKHDEEHSNWSKRSSAKWSVKIIVNSGPSGLRVTIADQVHPVFDATESEGKCDIDTHKLLEQHLPRIVDIREVVRGLKQVFEGAWQYSCAGSKAYSLVSPVFTQNGDLIAQLGAFAEITTTATITSTPERPLLGRANGTVSNGLPALNLTHGLLPIPTKVPTPLVTPTEEIFVPKEKTVSPKVAAK
;
A
#
# COMPACT_ATOMS: atom_id res chain seq x y z
N MET A 1 4.14 5.87 -34.68
CA MET A 1 5.54 6.30 -34.86
C MET A 1 6.41 5.16 -34.36
N TYR A 2 6.91 4.34 -35.28
CA TYR A 2 7.78 3.21 -34.95
C TYR A 2 9.23 3.70 -35.08
N VAL A 3 9.98 3.69 -33.97
CA VAL A 3 11.40 4.05 -33.95
C VAL A 3 12.19 2.78 -34.24
N PHE A 4 12.91 2.77 -35.37
CA PHE A 4 13.90 1.74 -35.69
C PHE A 4 15.14 1.96 -34.82
N PHE A 5 15.57 0.95 -34.07
CA PHE A 5 16.88 0.94 -33.42
C PHE A 5 17.80 -0.01 -34.17
N ASP A 6 18.85 0.56 -34.76
CA ASP A 6 19.97 -0.16 -35.36
C ASP A 6 20.99 -0.43 -34.23
N ILE A 7 21.08 -1.69 -33.77
CA ILE A 7 22.01 -2.10 -32.72
C ILE A 7 23.32 -2.49 -33.39
N ASN A 8 24.19 -1.50 -33.61
CA ASN A 8 25.57 -1.69 -34.04
C ASN A 8 26.53 -1.45 -32.85
N THR A 9 26.72 -2.45 -32.00
CA THR A 9 27.81 -2.48 -31.02
C THR A 9 28.89 -3.47 -31.50
N ARG A 10 29.98 -2.93 -32.04
CA ARG A 10 31.21 -3.69 -32.34
C ARG A 10 31.83 -4.17 -31.03
N ILE A 11 31.75 -5.47 -30.77
CA ILE A 11 32.62 -6.17 -29.82
C ILE A 11 33.56 -7.06 -30.65
N ASP A 12 34.85 -6.94 -30.39
CA ASP A 12 35.94 -7.57 -31.14
C ASP A 12 35.94 -9.09 -30.91
N ALA A 13 35.34 -9.83 -31.85
CA ALA A 13 35.12 -11.28 -31.79
C ALA A 13 36.32 -12.12 -32.25
N SER A 14 37.54 -11.57 -32.25
CA SER A 14 38.70 -12.24 -32.84
C SER A 14 39.42 -13.24 -31.93
N LYS A 15 38.83 -13.68 -30.80
CA LYS A 15 39.51 -14.55 -29.82
C LYS A 15 38.80 -15.87 -29.47
N PHE A 16 37.69 -16.20 -30.14
CA PHE A 16 36.90 -17.40 -29.83
C PHE A 16 36.62 -18.33 -31.04
N ILE A 17 37.29 -18.10 -32.17
CA ILE A 17 37.08 -18.86 -33.41
C ILE A 17 38.31 -19.74 -33.66
N SER A 18 38.37 -20.91 -33.01
CA SER A 18 39.22 -22.02 -33.49
C SER A 18 38.66 -23.41 -33.25
N ASP A 19 37.67 -23.55 -32.37
CA ASP A 19 37.06 -24.84 -32.08
C ASP A 19 35.62 -24.82 -32.62
N PHE A 20 35.07 -25.97 -33.01
CA PHE A 20 33.72 -26.17 -33.56
C PHE A 20 33.57 -26.09 -35.10
N ALA A 21 34.08 -27.13 -35.75
CA ALA A 21 33.54 -27.60 -37.02
C ALA A 21 33.48 -29.14 -37.03
N THR A 22 32.34 -29.72 -36.67
CA THR A 22 31.97 -31.10 -37.08
C THR A 22 30.44 -31.26 -37.15
N PRO A 23 29.92 -32.04 -38.10
CA PRO A 23 28.47 -32.15 -38.36
C PRO A 23 27.80 -33.17 -37.43
N LEU A 24 26.60 -32.82 -36.95
CA LEU A 24 25.68 -33.71 -36.25
C LEU A 24 25.09 -34.74 -37.25
N PHE A 25 25.57 -35.98 -37.19
CA PHE A 25 24.90 -37.14 -37.79
C PHE A 25 24.37 -38.06 -36.67
N ASP A 26 23.13 -38.54 -36.85
CA ASP A 26 22.42 -39.45 -35.96
C ASP A 26 23.09 -40.82 -35.88
N TYR A 27 24.01 -40.96 -34.93
CA TYR A 27 24.38 -42.20 -34.26
C TYR A 27 24.52 -41.88 -32.76
N PRO A 28 24.39 -42.84 -31.83
CA PRO A 28 24.63 -42.61 -30.41
C PRO A 28 26.13 -42.38 -30.17
N THR A 29 26.64 -41.20 -30.53
CA THR A 29 27.99 -40.75 -30.24
C THR A 29 28.07 -40.43 -28.76
N MET A 30 28.94 -41.15 -28.04
CA MET A 30 29.03 -41.13 -26.59
C MET A 30 29.45 -39.77 -25.97
N CYS A 31 29.85 -38.78 -26.78
CA CYS A 31 30.27 -37.45 -26.34
C CYS A 31 29.56 -36.36 -27.17
N LEU A 32 28.34 -35.98 -26.79
CA LEU A 32 27.64 -34.83 -27.37
C LEU A 32 28.14 -33.55 -26.70
N ASN A 33 28.65 -32.59 -27.48
CA ASN A 33 28.97 -31.22 -27.05
C ASN A 33 29.92 -31.11 -25.83
N ASP A 34 30.97 -31.92 -25.80
CA ASP A 34 31.94 -31.97 -24.68
C ASP A 34 31.35 -32.31 -23.30
N ASN A 35 30.11 -32.82 -23.24
CA ASN A 35 29.48 -33.27 -22.00
C ASN A 35 29.63 -34.79 -21.81
N SER A 36 30.42 -35.19 -20.83
CA SER A 36 30.72 -36.59 -20.49
C SER A 36 29.72 -37.21 -19.50
N ALA A 37 28.60 -36.55 -19.20
CA ALA A 37 27.63 -37.05 -18.23
C ALA A 37 27.01 -38.41 -18.63
N SER A 38 26.78 -38.70 -19.91
CA SER A 38 26.29 -40.03 -20.34
C SER A 38 27.27 -41.16 -20.00
N LEU A 39 28.58 -40.90 -20.18
CA LEU A 39 29.65 -41.83 -19.82
C LEU A 39 29.74 -42.02 -18.31
N SER A 40 29.62 -40.92 -17.56
CA SER A 40 29.58 -40.93 -16.10
C SER A 40 28.41 -41.74 -15.55
N VAL A 41 27.18 -41.50 -16.06
CA VAL A 41 25.99 -42.27 -15.67
C VAL A 41 26.18 -43.77 -15.94
N ARG A 42 26.76 -44.12 -17.09
CA ARG A 42 27.07 -45.52 -17.42
C ARG A 42 28.08 -46.10 -16.44
N TYR A 43 29.16 -45.38 -16.15
CA TYR A 43 30.23 -45.82 -15.25
C TYR A 43 29.74 -46.04 -13.81
N ILE A 44 28.90 -45.13 -13.31
CA ILE A 44 28.28 -45.23 -11.98
C ILE A 44 27.33 -46.43 -11.92
N ASN A 45 26.46 -46.61 -12.92
CA ASN A 45 25.56 -47.75 -12.97
C ASN A 45 26.30 -49.09 -13.08
N SER A 46 27.42 -49.15 -13.81
CA SER A 46 28.26 -50.36 -13.85
C SER A 46 28.88 -50.71 -12.50
N GLN A 47 29.25 -49.71 -11.67
CA GLN A 47 29.70 -49.97 -10.30
C GLN A 47 28.57 -50.54 -9.43
N LEU A 48 27.38 -49.94 -9.50
CA LEU A 48 26.19 -50.44 -8.77
C LEU A 48 25.85 -51.88 -9.19
N SER A 49 25.91 -52.17 -10.48
CA SER A 49 25.70 -53.50 -11.07
C SER A 49 26.68 -54.53 -10.50
N ALA A 50 27.98 -54.25 -10.54
CA ALA A 50 29.01 -55.13 -10.00
C ALA A 50 28.86 -55.35 -8.48
N MET A 51 28.51 -54.31 -7.72
CA MET A 51 28.24 -54.46 -6.28
C MET A 51 27.00 -55.31 -6.01
N TRP A 52 25.96 -55.20 -6.82
CA TRP A 52 24.78 -56.04 -6.74
C TRP A 52 25.07 -57.50 -7.13
N GLU A 53 25.85 -57.76 -8.18
CA GLU A 53 26.25 -59.12 -8.58
C GLU A 53 26.99 -59.85 -7.45
N ASN A 54 27.95 -59.15 -6.80
CA ASN A 54 28.65 -59.65 -5.63
C ASN A 54 27.68 -59.97 -4.46
N ALA A 55 26.70 -59.09 -4.23
CA ALA A 55 25.67 -59.31 -3.21
C ALA A 55 24.78 -60.53 -3.54
N ALA A 56 24.37 -60.66 -4.81
CA ALA A 56 23.52 -61.75 -5.28
C ALA A 56 24.25 -63.10 -5.24
N GLU A 57 25.55 -63.13 -5.55
CA GLU A 57 26.39 -64.31 -5.36
C GLU A 57 26.52 -64.69 -3.89
N CYS A 58 26.69 -63.71 -3.00
CA CYS A 58 26.75 -63.95 -1.55
C CYS A 58 25.43 -64.55 -1.02
N VAL A 59 24.28 -64.06 -1.50
CA VAL A 59 22.96 -64.63 -1.15
C VAL A 59 22.82 -66.06 -1.67
N ARG A 60 23.23 -66.35 -2.92
CA ARG A 60 23.16 -67.71 -3.50
C ARG A 60 23.99 -68.74 -2.73
N HIS A 61 25.18 -68.37 -2.27
CA HIS A 61 26.04 -69.26 -1.47
C HIS A 61 25.43 -69.59 -0.10
N GLY A 62 24.54 -68.74 0.42
CA GLY A 62 23.80 -68.99 1.67
C GLY A 62 22.66 -70.01 1.55
N GLY A 63 22.27 -70.41 0.33
CA GLY A 63 21.13 -71.29 0.04
C GLY A 63 19.76 -70.61 0.21
N GLU A 64 18.67 -71.28 -0.21
CA GLU A 64 17.30 -70.86 0.10
C GLU A 64 17.01 -71.07 1.59
N GLN A 65 17.30 -70.05 2.39
CA GLN A 65 17.09 -70.08 3.82
C GLN A 65 15.63 -69.77 4.15
N THR A 66 14.85 -70.80 4.52
CA THR A 66 13.48 -70.62 5.05
C THR A 66 13.49 -70.00 6.47
N LYS A 67 14.64 -70.04 7.14
CA LYS A 67 14.89 -69.45 8.46
C LYS A 67 16.22 -68.70 8.48
N VAL A 68 16.27 -67.57 9.16
CA VAL A 68 17.45 -66.71 9.27
C VAL A 68 17.70 -66.39 10.75
N ASP A 69 18.96 -66.53 11.20
CA ASP A 69 19.41 -66.00 12.50
C ASP A 69 20.16 -64.68 12.28
N LEU A 70 19.43 -63.57 12.49
CA LEU A 70 19.95 -62.20 12.31
C LEU A 70 21.02 -61.80 13.34
N ARG A 71 21.24 -62.61 14.39
CA ARG A 71 22.26 -62.39 15.43
C ARG A 71 23.45 -63.34 15.31
N SER A 72 23.41 -64.29 14.38
CA SER A 72 24.54 -65.17 14.12
C SER A 72 25.76 -64.36 13.69
N SER A 73 26.95 -64.79 14.10
CA SER A 73 28.21 -64.16 13.70
C SER A 73 28.40 -64.17 12.18
N GLU A 74 27.93 -65.23 11.52
CA GLU A 74 27.96 -65.38 10.07
C GLU A 74 27.07 -64.35 9.36
N TYR A 75 25.80 -64.19 9.79
CA TYR A 75 24.92 -63.18 9.22
C TYR A 75 25.49 -61.77 9.42
N LEU A 76 25.94 -61.43 10.63
CA LEU A 76 26.49 -60.11 10.94
C LEU A 76 27.76 -59.78 10.14
N LYS A 77 28.57 -60.79 9.79
CA LYS A 77 29.77 -60.62 8.96
C LYS A 77 29.43 -60.27 7.51
N HIS A 78 28.33 -60.82 6.98
CA HIS A 78 27.96 -60.69 5.57
C HIS A 78 26.77 -59.75 5.31
N GLN A 79 26.12 -59.23 6.36
CA GLN A 79 24.90 -58.42 6.25
C GLN A 79 25.05 -57.21 5.32
N TYR A 80 26.20 -56.54 5.31
CA TYR A 80 26.43 -55.38 4.44
C TYR A 80 26.71 -55.79 3.00
N THR A 81 27.49 -56.85 2.79
CA THR A 81 27.82 -57.37 1.45
C THR A 81 26.58 -57.92 0.73
N ARG A 82 25.68 -58.61 1.42
CA ARG A 82 24.45 -59.17 0.82
C ARG A 82 23.34 -58.14 0.58
N SER A 83 23.44 -56.96 1.18
CA SER A 83 22.33 -56.02 1.34
C SER A 83 21.77 -55.43 0.04
N LEU A 84 22.56 -55.34 -1.02
CA LEU A 84 22.07 -54.88 -2.32
C LEU A 84 21.15 -55.90 -3.00
N ALA A 85 21.28 -57.20 -2.67
CA ALA A 85 20.46 -58.26 -3.25
C ALA A 85 19.34 -58.72 -2.31
N GLU A 86 19.53 -58.64 -0.99
CA GLU A 86 18.52 -59.09 -0.02
C GLU A 86 18.59 -58.34 1.32
N PHE A 87 17.43 -57.98 1.86
CA PHE A 87 17.30 -57.29 3.15
C PHE A 87 16.22 -57.91 4.04
N HIS A 88 16.55 -58.04 5.33
CA HIS A 88 15.68 -58.58 6.37
C HIS A 88 15.47 -57.55 7.49
N PHE A 89 14.22 -57.40 7.94
CA PHE A 89 13.89 -56.53 9.07
C PHE A 89 12.97 -57.24 10.07
N ALA A 90 13.48 -57.46 11.29
CA ALA A 90 12.75 -58.11 12.39
C ALA A 90 12.32 -57.16 13.53
N GLY A 91 12.49 -55.84 13.35
CA GLY A 91 12.23 -54.85 14.40
C GLY A 91 13.37 -54.71 15.43
N PHE A 92 13.15 -53.86 16.45
CA PHE A 92 14.16 -53.55 17.47
C PHE A 92 13.70 -53.96 18.88
N PRO A 93 14.41 -54.85 19.58
CA PRO A 93 15.56 -55.64 19.14
C PRO A 93 15.16 -56.88 18.33
N ALA A 94 16.02 -57.32 17.40
CA ALA A 94 15.78 -58.57 16.66
C ALA A 94 15.62 -59.77 17.61
N PRO A 95 14.70 -60.71 17.37
CA PRO A 95 14.55 -61.92 18.20
C PRO A 95 15.85 -62.73 18.31
N LYS A 96 15.97 -63.56 19.35
CA LYS A 96 17.11 -64.48 19.53
C LYS A 96 16.80 -65.82 18.83
N GLY A 97 17.77 -66.36 18.09
CA GLY A 97 17.68 -67.64 17.39
C GLY A 97 17.14 -67.54 15.96
N GLU A 98 16.94 -68.68 15.31
CA GLU A 98 16.38 -68.77 13.97
C GLU A 98 14.93 -68.28 13.90
N ILE A 99 14.64 -67.40 12.95
CA ILE A 99 13.30 -66.86 12.68
C ILE A 99 12.93 -67.25 11.26
N ALA A 100 11.72 -67.74 11.02
CA ALA A 100 11.26 -67.96 9.64
C ALA A 100 11.30 -66.62 8.88
N VAL A 101 11.72 -66.61 7.61
CA VAL A 101 11.68 -65.39 6.78
C VAL A 101 10.25 -64.84 6.74
N ASP A 102 9.28 -65.75 6.67
CA ASP A 102 7.85 -65.50 6.81
C ASP A 102 7.41 -64.96 8.17
N ASP A 103 8.26 -64.80 9.18
CA ASP A 103 7.87 -64.18 10.46
C ASP A 103 8.55 -62.81 10.66
N LEU A 104 9.28 -62.33 9.64
CA LEU A 104 9.88 -60.99 9.59
C LEU A 104 8.84 -59.91 9.24
N PHE A 105 9.04 -58.71 9.76
CA PHE A 105 8.21 -57.53 9.44
C PHE A 105 8.41 -57.06 8.00
N PHE A 106 9.62 -57.21 7.46
CA PHE A 106 9.92 -56.98 6.06
C PHE A 106 11.00 -57.94 5.56
N HIS A 107 10.78 -58.48 4.38
CA HIS A 107 11.77 -59.17 3.55
C HIS A 107 11.67 -58.61 2.14
N GLY A 108 12.83 -58.38 1.52
CA GLY A 108 12.90 -57.99 0.12
C GLY A 108 14.14 -58.56 -0.53
N SER A 109 13.94 -59.29 -1.62
CA SER A 109 14.95 -59.62 -2.62
C SER A 109 14.87 -58.59 -3.75
N PHE A 110 16.01 -57.99 -4.07
CA PHE A 110 16.13 -56.88 -5.01
C PHE A 110 16.85 -57.35 -6.27
N GLY A 111 16.30 -56.97 -7.42
CA GLY A 111 17.01 -56.96 -8.69
C GLY A 111 18.03 -55.82 -8.76
N GLU A 112 18.77 -55.79 -9.86
CA GLU A 112 19.82 -54.80 -10.10
C GLU A 112 19.29 -53.36 -9.92
N PRO A 113 19.89 -52.56 -9.02
CA PRO A 113 19.53 -51.16 -8.85
C PRO A 113 20.09 -50.33 -10.01
N SER A 114 19.38 -49.26 -10.39
CA SER A 114 19.89 -48.30 -11.38
C SER A 114 19.67 -46.87 -10.92
N LEU A 115 20.54 -45.97 -11.37
CA LEU A 115 20.56 -44.56 -11.03
C LEU A 115 20.37 -43.72 -12.30
N GLU A 116 19.39 -42.85 -12.27
CA GLU A 116 19.07 -41.91 -13.34
C GLU A 116 19.17 -40.47 -12.82
N PHE A 117 19.86 -39.58 -13.52
CA PHE A 117 20.04 -38.21 -13.06
C PHE A 117 19.00 -37.27 -13.68
N ILE A 118 18.32 -36.48 -12.85
CA ILE A 118 17.35 -35.46 -13.30
C ILE A 118 18.07 -34.13 -13.54
N CYS A 119 19.03 -33.80 -12.68
CA CYS A 119 19.80 -32.58 -12.76
C CYS A 119 21.15 -32.75 -12.06
N ASN A 120 21.91 -31.66 -11.90
CA ASN A 120 23.21 -31.70 -11.23
C ASN A 120 23.13 -31.83 -9.69
N HIS A 121 21.92 -31.86 -9.13
CA HIS A 121 21.66 -31.86 -7.69
C HIS A 121 20.89 -33.08 -7.22
N GLU A 122 20.08 -33.68 -8.09
CA GLU A 122 19.15 -34.75 -7.73
C GLU A 122 19.17 -35.89 -8.76
N ALA A 123 19.04 -37.11 -8.24
CA ALA A 123 18.98 -38.35 -8.98
C ALA A 123 17.81 -39.21 -8.52
N VAL A 124 17.43 -40.17 -9.34
CA VAL A 124 16.40 -41.17 -9.10
C VAL A 124 17.07 -42.53 -9.00
N LEU A 125 16.98 -43.13 -7.81
CA LEU A 125 17.37 -44.51 -7.58
C LEU A 125 16.17 -45.42 -7.85
N HIS A 126 16.29 -46.25 -8.88
CA HIS A 126 15.31 -47.27 -9.23
C HIS A 126 15.64 -48.58 -8.52
N LEU A 127 14.70 -49.05 -7.69
CA LEU A 127 14.77 -50.32 -6.98
C LEU A 127 13.71 -51.27 -7.52
N THR A 128 14.12 -52.52 -7.70
CA THR A 128 13.28 -53.56 -8.29
C THR A 128 13.10 -54.69 -7.29
N LEU A 129 11.94 -54.82 -6.65
CA LEU A 129 11.67 -55.90 -5.70
C LEU A 129 11.11 -57.11 -6.46
N GLN A 130 11.77 -58.26 -6.31
CA GLN A 130 11.42 -59.52 -6.98
C GLN A 130 10.59 -60.43 -6.07
N ASN A 131 11.10 -60.73 -4.87
CA ASN A 131 10.40 -61.49 -3.83
C ASN A 131 10.33 -60.62 -2.58
N TYR A 132 9.13 -60.29 -2.11
CA TYR A 132 9.01 -59.40 -0.95
C TYR A 132 7.71 -59.63 -0.16
N HIS A 133 7.79 -59.31 1.12
CA HIS A 133 6.62 -59.11 1.96
C HIS A 133 6.89 -58.03 3.00
N PHE A 134 5.82 -57.39 3.45
CA PHE A 134 5.90 -56.43 4.54
C PHE A 134 4.58 -56.33 5.29
N ASP A 135 4.65 -56.00 6.57
CA ASP A 135 3.44 -55.79 7.39
C ASP A 135 2.93 -54.35 7.26
N LYS A 136 1.63 -54.17 6.98
CA LYS A 136 0.96 -52.84 6.90
C LYS A 136 1.16 -52.03 8.17
N VAL A 137 1.22 -52.71 9.31
CA VAL A 137 1.47 -52.11 10.62
C VAL A 137 2.92 -52.38 10.99
N TYR A 138 3.71 -51.31 11.08
CA TYR A 138 5.14 -51.37 11.32
C TYR A 138 5.49 -50.82 12.72
N PRO A 139 6.59 -51.30 13.34
CA PRO A 139 6.98 -50.86 14.68
C PRO A 139 7.46 -49.41 14.65
N THR A 140 6.79 -48.53 15.42
CA THR A 140 7.20 -47.15 15.67
C THR A 140 7.69 -46.99 17.10
N LYS A 141 8.41 -45.92 17.44
CA LYS A 141 8.89 -45.65 18.82
C LYS A 141 7.78 -45.74 19.89
N LYS A 142 6.50 -45.58 19.52
CA LYS A 142 5.34 -45.67 20.41
C LYS A 142 4.78 -47.10 20.58
N THR A 143 5.10 -48.03 19.67
CA THR A 143 4.54 -49.39 19.62
C THR A 143 5.56 -50.51 19.87
N VAL A 144 6.82 -50.19 20.20
CA VAL A 144 7.96 -51.15 20.19
C VAL A 144 7.88 -52.31 21.20
N ARG A 145 7.33 -52.13 22.41
CA ARG A 145 7.40 -53.19 23.44
C ARG A 145 6.33 -54.26 23.23
N GLY A 146 6.72 -55.36 22.56
CA GLY A 146 5.93 -56.59 22.46
C GLY A 146 5.20 -56.80 21.12
N TYR A 147 5.36 -55.90 20.16
CA TYR A 147 4.75 -56.03 18.84
C TYR A 147 5.42 -57.16 18.04
N LYS A 148 4.62 -58.10 17.54
CA LYS A 148 5.05 -59.24 16.72
C LYS A 148 4.44 -59.12 15.33
N SER A 149 5.15 -59.59 14.31
CA SER A 149 4.60 -59.69 12.95
C SER A 149 3.30 -60.49 12.97
N ASN A 150 2.28 -60.00 12.27
CA ASN A 150 0.98 -60.63 12.17
C ASN A 150 0.69 -60.96 10.71
N LYS A 151 0.50 -62.25 10.42
CA LYS A 151 0.22 -62.74 9.05
C LYS A 151 -1.01 -62.08 8.42
N LYS A 152 -1.97 -61.57 9.21
CA LYS A 152 -3.16 -60.86 8.72
C LYS A 152 -2.85 -59.45 8.19
N ASP A 153 -1.82 -58.82 8.72
CA ASP A 153 -1.41 -57.45 8.36
C ASP A 153 -0.41 -57.46 7.20
N ARG A 154 -0.01 -58.65 6.73
CA ARG A 154 1.01 -58.80 5.71
C ARG A 154 0.49 -58.53 4.31
N VAL A 155 1.23 -57.70 3.60
CA VAL A 155 1.15 -57.58 2.14
C VAL A 155 2.18 -58.55 1.56
N THR A 156 1.69 -59.61 0.91
CA THR A 156 2.50 -60.48 0.05
C THR A 156 2.02 -60.29 -1.38
N PHE A 157 2.95 -60.24 -2.33
CA PHE A 157 2.59 -60.27 -3.75
C PHE A 157 2.80 -61.71 -4.24
N LYS A 158 1.71 -62.46 -4.43
CA LYS A 158 1.75 -63.89 -4.82
C LYS A 158 1.61 -64.12 -6.33
N GLY A 159 2.14 -63.21 -7.15
CA GLY A 159 2.19 -63.34 -8.61
C GLY A 159 3.60 -63.08 -9.14
N PRO A 160 3.91 -63.42 -10.41
CA PRO A 160 5.21 -63.19 -11.06
C PRO A 160 5.51 -61.70 -11.34
N GLY A 161 4.95 -60.78 -10.56
CA GLY A 161 5.05 -59.34 -10.77
C GLY A 161 6.23 -58.75 -10.03
N VAL A 162 7.11 -58.10 -10.79
CA VAL A 162 8.22 -57.30 -10.28
C VAL A 162 7.69 -55.93 -9.84
N LEU A 163 7.95 -55.52 -8.59
CA LEU A 163 7.59 -54.18 -8.10
C LEU A 163 8.77 -53.22 -8.35
N LYS A 164 8.55 -52.21 -9.19
CA LYS A 164 9.53 -51.12 -9.40
C LYS A 164 9.16 -49.93 -8.55
N VAL A 165 10.13 -49.42 -7.78
CA VAL A 165 10.00 -48.24 -6.93
C VAL A 165 11.11 -47.27 -7.30
N ALA A 166 10.78 -45.99 -7.42
CA ALA A 166 11.74 -44.94 -7.70
C ALA A 166 11.89 -44.04 -6.46
N PHE A 167 13.12 -43.74 -6.06
CA PHE A 167 13.45 -42.79 -5.00
C PHE A 167 14.20 -41.61 -5.57
N ARG A 168 13.57 -40.44 -5.51
CA ARG A 168 14.22 -39.17 -5.82
C ARG A 168 15.02 -38.72 -4.60
N LEU A 169 16.29 -38.43 -4.79
CA LEU A 169 17.22 -38.11 -3.72
C LEU A 169 18.29 -37.11 -4.20
N LYS A 170 18.84 -36.36 -3.25
CA LYS A 170 19.93 -35.43 -3.49
C LYS A 170 21.26 -36.16 -3.56
N PHE A 171 22.22 -35.58 -4.27
CA PHE A 171 23.60 -36.07 -4.22
C PHE A 171 24.58 -34.91 -4.14
N SER A 172 25.81 -35.23 -3.73
CA SER A 172 26.92 -34.27 -3.73
C SER A 172 28.14 -34.89 -4.38
N ARG A 173 28.96 -34.05 -5.02
CA ARG A 173 30.26 -34.44 -5.56
C ARG A 173 31.36 -33.99 -4.62
N ARG A 174 32.33 -34.87 -4.34
CA ARG A 174 33.53 -34.55 -3.57
C ARG A 174 34.77 -34.98 -4.33
N ASN A 175 35.74 -34.08 -4.44
CA ASN A 175 36.98 -34.37 -5.13
C ASN A 175 37.98 -34.97 -4.14
N LEU A 176 38.51 -36.14 -4.48
CA LEU A 176 39.75 -36.66 -3.92
C LEU A 176 40.89 -36.22 -4.84
N SER A 177 41.75 -35.35 -4.35
CA SER A 177 42.91 -34.88 -5.10
C SER A 177 44.19 -35.50 -4.55
N GLY A 178 45.04 -35.99 -5.43
CA GLY A 178 46.36 -36.52 -5.11
C GLY A 178 47.39 -36.14 -6.18
N LYS A 179 48.68 -36.25 -5.86
CA LYS A 179 49.76 -36.10 -6.82
C LYS A 179 50.60 -37.37 -6.79
N ASP A 180 50.63 -38.09 -7.90
CA ASP A 180 51.50 -39.24 -8.11
C ASP A 180 52.05 -39.19 -9.53
N SER A 181 53.37 -39.06 -9.63
CA SER A 181 54.12 -39.01 -10.89
C SER A 181 53.98 -40.27 -11.76
N ARG A 182 53.47 -41.39 -11.22
CA ARG A 182 53.20 -42.61 -11.98
C ARG A 182 51.83 -42.61 -12.65
N ILE A 183 50.90 -41.78 -12.20
CA ILE A 183 49.52 -41.72 -12.68
C ILE A 183 49.36 -40.62 -13.74
N GLY A 184 50.02 -39.48 -13.56
CA GLY A 184 49.96 -38.37 -14.51
C GLY A 184 50.86 -37.19 -14.10
N ASN A 185 51.00 -36.20 -14.99
CA ASN A 185 51.80 -34.99 -14.74
C ASN A 185 51.02 -33.90 -13.98
N GLY A 186 49.71 -34.10 -13.75
CA GLY A 186 48.79 -33.15 -13.12
C GLY A 186 48.34 -33.52 -11.71
N ALA A 187 47.34 -32.79 -11.19
CA ALA A 187 46.62 -33.20 -9.99
C ALA A 187 45.62 -34.30 -10.37
N ASN A 188 45.83 -35.51 -9.87
CA ASN A 188 44.94 -36.63 -10.11
C ASN A 188 43.66 -36.41 -9.30
N VAL A 189 42.53 -36.20 -9.97
CA VAL A 189 41.24 -35.94 -9.33
C VAL A 189 40.31 -37.12 -9.56
N ILE A 190 39.98 -37.82 -8.48
CA ILE A 190 38.89 -38.81 -8.48
C ILE A 190 37.68 -38.13 -7.85
N GLN A 191 36.61 -37.96 -8.61
CA GLN A 191 35.38 -37.40 -8.07
C GLN A 191 34.55 -38.54 -7.45
N MET A 192 34.09 -38.33 -6.22
CA MET A 192 33.15 -39.21 -5.54
C MET A 192 31.76 -38.61 -5.63
N LEU A 193 30.78 -39.43 -6.00
CA LEU A 193 29.38 -39.11 -5.97
C LEU A 193 28.74 -39.75 -4.72
N ILE A 194 28.21 -38.90 -3.84
CA ILE A 194 27.64 -39.30 -2.56
C ILE A 194 26.13 -39.07 -2.61
N LEU A 195 25.37 -40.14 -2.66
CA LEU A 195 23.91 -40.15 -2.63
C LEU A 195 23.41 -39.90 -1.21
N ASP A 196 22.52 -38.93 -1.04
CA ASP A 196 21.88 -38.64 0.24
C ASP A 196 20.60 -39.48 0.39
N PHE A 197 20.77 -40.72 0.82
CA PHE A 197 19.66 -41.64 1.09
C PHE A 197 18.71 -41.14 2.18
N SER A 198 19.13 -40.22 3.05
CA SER A 198 18.24 -39.62 4.04
C SER A 198 17.22 -38.64 3.43
N SER A 199 17.58 -38.02 2.29
CA SER A 199 16.70 -37.13 1.52
C SER A 199 15.69 -37.87 0.65
N ALA A 200 15.76 -39.20 0.57
CA ALA A 200 15.01 -39.99 -0.41
C ALA A 200 13.48 -39.85 -0.25
N GLN A 201 12.84 -39.45 -1.34
CA GLN A 201 11.40 -39.35 -1.50
C GLN A 201 10.93 -40.36 -2.53
N MET A 202 9.93 -41.16 -2.15
CA MET A 202 9.41 -42.20 -3.03
C MET A 202 8.48 -41.57 -4.07
N VAL A 203 8.77 -41.78 -5.35
CA VAL A 203 7.94 -41.35 -6.48
C VAL A 203 7.32 -42.62 -7.07
N LEU A 204 6.07 -42.92 -6.73
CA LEU A 204 5.38 -44.12 -7.19
C LEU A 204 4.71 -43.88 -8.54
N SER A 205 5.00 -44.74 -9.52
CA SER A 205 4.36 -44.71 -10.84
C SER A 205 2.99 -45.39 -10.89
N LYS A 206 2.62 -46.17 -9.86
CA LYS A 206 1.33 -46.89 -9.80
C LYS A 206 0.72 -46.92 -8.40
N PRO A 207 -0.62 -46.90 -8.28
CA PRO A 207 -1.29 -47.04 -7.00
C PRO A 207 -0.98 -48.40 -6.38
N PHE A 208 -0.49 -48.38 -5.14
CA PHE A 208 -0.07 -49.57 -4.40
C PHE A 208 -0.82 -49.66 -3.07
N SER A 209 -1.08 -50.88 -2.58
CA SER A 209 -1.73 -51.09 -1.29
C SER A 209 -0.73 -50.79 -0.16
N ALA A 210 -1.08 -49.84 0.72
CA ALA A 210 -0.26 -49.41 1.87
C ALA A 210 1.11 -48.80 1.46
N PRO A 211 1.12 -47.72 0.65
CA PRO A 211 2.36 -47.09 0.17
C PRO A 211 3.20 -46.52 1.32
N ASP A 212 2.56 -46.01 2.38
CA ASP A 212 3.24 -45.44 3.55
C ASP A 212 4.08 -46.49 4.30
N ALA A 213 3.55 -47.70 4.46
CA ALA A 213 4.25 -48.79 5.12
C ALA A 213 5.46 -49.25 4.29
N LEU A 214 5.27 -49.45 2.98
CA LEU A 214 6.37 -49.80 2.08
C LEU A 214 7.46 -48.71 2.08
N GLN A 215 7.07 -47.44 1.98
CA GLN A 215 8.00 -46.30 2.03
C GLN A 215 8.82 -46.31 3.31
N TRP A 216 8.17 -46.60 4.45
CA TRP A 216 8.85 -46.66 5.74
C TRP A 216 9.92 -47.75 5.77
N TYR A 217 9.61 -48.98 5.34
CA TYR A 217 10.59 -50.08 5.31
C TYR A 217 11.72 -49.81 4.33
N LEU A 218 11.41 -49.30 3.13
CA LEU A 218 12.44 -48.96 2.16
C LEU A 218 13.33 -47.80 2.64
N LYS A 219 12.82 -46.87 3.45
CA LYS A 219 13.67 -45.87 4.13
C LYS A 219 14.61 -46.50 5.17
N GLN A 220 14.17 -47.53 5.91
CA GLN A 220 15.07 -48.28 6.79
C GLN A 220 16.16 -49.00 5.98
N TYR A 221 15.78 -49.59 4.85
CA TYR A 221 16.70 -50.23 3.93
C TYR A 221 17.73 -49.25 3.37
N LEU A 222 17.31 -48.09 2.87
CA LEU A 222 18.21 -47.04 2.38
C LEU A 222 19.15 -46.53 3.48
N THR A 223 18.66 -46.36 4.71
CA THR A 223 19.51 -46.00 5.87
C THR A 223 20.55 -47.09 6.13
N PHE A 224 20.18 -48.36 6.01
CA PHE A 224 21.09 -49.49 6.16
C PHE A 224 22.16 -49.52 5.06
N LEU A 225 21.77 -49.30 3.79
CA LEU A 225 22.70 -49.16 2.67
C LEU A 225 23.68 -48.00 2.87
N GLN A 226 23.20 -46.87 3.40
CA GLN A 226 24.05 -45.72 3.69
C GLN A 226 25.12 -46.08 4.72
N ASN A 227 24.74 -46.73 5.82
CA ASN A 227 25.68 -47.21 6.85
C ASN A 227 26.68 -48.26 6.32
N ALA A 228 26.28 -49.02 5.31
CA ALA A 228 27.13 -49.99 4.62
C ALA A 228 28.11 -49.35 3.62
N GLY A 229 27.99 -48.05 3.32
CA GLY A 229 28.81 -47.36 2.34
C GLY A 229 28.30 -47.42 0.89
N HIS A 230 27.17 -48.10 0.63
CA HIS A 230 26.60 -48.28 -0.72
C HIS A 230 26.01 -47.00 -1.36
N HIS A 231 26.10 -45.87 -0.65
CA HIS A 231 25.67 -44.56 -1.11
C HIS A 231 26.79 -43.76 -1.80
N VAL A 232 28.02 -44.29 -1.82
CA VAL A 232 29.18 -43.64 -2.43
C VAL A 232 29.56 -44.39 -3.70
N CYS A 233 29.63 -43.69 -4.83
CA CYS A 233 30.12 -44.18 -6.11
C CYS A 233 31.28 -43.30 -6.58
N TYR A 234 32.16 -43.83 -7.42
CA TYR A 234 33.19 -43.02 -8.08
C TYR A 234 32.68 -42.53 -9.44
N ASP A 235 32.89 -41.26 -9.75
CA ASP A 235 32.66 -40.72 -11.08
C ASP A 235 33.87 -41.04 -12.00
N LEU A 236 33.81 -40.63 -13.26
CA LEU A 236 34.92 -40.77 -14.20
C LEU A 236 36.18 -40.10 -13.61
N PRO A 237 37.30 -40.80 -13.53
CA PRO A 237 38.54 -40.21 -13.05
C PRO A 237 39.11 -39.21 -14.05
N ASP A 238 39.68 -38.11 -13.54
CA ASP A 238 40.39 -37.10 -14.32
C ASP A 238 41.88 -37.13 -13.95
N PHE A 239 42.70 -37.69 -14.86
CA PHE A 239 44.14 -37.86 -14.72
C PHE A 239 44.93 -36.99 -15.70
N ASP A 240 44.26 -36.18 -16.52
CA ASP A 240 44.88 -35.40 -17.58
C ASP A 240 45.36 -34.02 -17.11
N ASN A 241 46.17 -33.37 -17.94
CA ASN A 241 46.67 -32.01 -17.70
C ASN A 241 45.49 -31.02 -17.74
N ASP A 242 45.53 -29.96 -16.92
CA ASP A 242 44.43 -29.01 -16.62
C ASP A 242 43.65 -28.43 -17.83
N ASN A 243 44.12 -28.58 -19.06
CA ASN A 243 43.50 -28.07 -20.28
C ASN A 243 42.30 -28.88 -20.80
N TYR A 244 42.10 -30.13 -20.36
CA TYR A 244 41.05 -31.02 -20.90
C TYR A 244 40.17 -31.65 -19.81
N ARG A 245 39.80 -30.88 -18.78
CA ARG A 245 38.95 -31.40 -17.70
C ARG A 245 37.59 -31.87 -18.23
N LEU A 246 37.15 -33.02 -17.75
CA LEU A 246 35.85 -33.60 -18.09
C LEU A 246 34.71 -32.68 -17.63
N ASN A 247 33.90 -32.18 -18.57
CA ASN A 247 32.68 -31.46 -18.24
C ASN A 247 31.53 -32.46 -18.07
N ILE A 248 31.02 -32.60 -16.84
CA ILE A 248 29.93 -33.52 -16.49
C ILE A 248 28.74 -32.69 -16.03
N ASN A 249 27.74 -32.59 -16.91
CA ASN A 249 26.46 -31.93 -16.66
C ASN A 249 25.30 -32.90 -16.86
N TYR A 250 24.77 -33.38 -15.74
CA TYR A 250 23.72 -34.39 -15.71
C TYR A 250 22.37 -33.85 -16.21
N SER A 251 22.10 -32.55 -16.02
CA SER A 251 20.85 -31.90 -16.43
C SER A 251 20.61 -31.98 -17.95
N LEU A 252 21.67 -32.09 -18.76
CA LEU A 252 21.57 -32.19 -20.22
C LEU A 252 21.38 -33.61 -20.75
N VAL A 253 21.46 -34.63 -19.89
CA VAL A 253 21.37 -36.06 -20.29
C VAL A 253 20.03 -36.68 -19.92
N THR A 254 19.26 -36.03 -19.04
CA THR A 254 17.93 -36.47 -18.62
C THR A 254 17.02 -36.71 -19.83
N ARG A 255 16.28 -37.81 -19.88
CA ARG A 255 15.40 -38.09 -21.03
C ARG A 255 14.04 -37.44 -20.82
N ALA A 256 13.57 -36.72 -21.83
CA ALA A 256 12.29 -35.99 -21.82
C ALA A 256 11.07 -36.85 -21.42
N LEU A 257 11.09 -38.15 -21.77
CA LEU A 257 9.95 -39.06 -21.61
C LEU A 257 9.51 -39.30 -20.16
N TYR A 258 10.40 -39.09 -19.18
CA TYR A 258 10.09 -39.33 -17.76
C TYR A 258 10.11 -38.06 -16.91
N THR A 259 10.53 -36.93 -17.48
CA THR A 259 10.64 -35.66 -16.74
C THR A 259 9.29 -35.19 -16.20
N GLU A 260 8.18 -35.45 -16.92
CA GLU A 260 6.84 -35.03 -16.48
C GLU A 260 6.37 -35.76 -15.22
N GLU A 261 6.56 -37.09 -15.17
CA GLU A 261 6.18 -37.89 -14.00
C GLU A 261 7.13 -37.65 -12.82
N LEU A 262 8.44 -37.58 -13.08
CA LEU A 262 9.46 -37.46 -12.04
C LEU A 262 9.54 -36.06 -11.42
N CYS A 263 9.13 -35.01 -12.15
CA CYS A 263 9.15 -33.63 -11.69
C CYS A 263 7.77 -33.08 -11.29
N ALA A 264 6.72 -33.91 -11.35
CA ALA A 264 5.39 -33.51 -10.91
C ALA A 264 5.40 -33.09 -9.42
N GLY A 265 4.89 -31.89 -9.13
CA GLY A 265 4.78 -31.37 -7.76
C GLY A 265 6.08 -30.85 -7.15
N VAL A 266 7.18 -30.76 -7.91
CA VAL A 266 8.42 -30.13 -7.45
C VAL A 266 8.19 -28.64 -7.22
N THR A 267 8.77 -28.11 -6.14
CA THR A 267 8.73 -26.68 -5.82
C THR A 267 10.12 -26.07 -5.89
N VAL A 268 10.19 -24.82 -6.33
CA VAL A 268 11.43 -24.03 -6.37
C VAL A 268 11.41 -23.11 -5.16
N TYR A 269 12.30 -23.35 -4.19
CA TYR A 269 12.30 -22.66 -2.88
C TYR A 269 10.90 -22.58 -2.23
N GLY A 270 10.11 -23.66 -2.30
CA GLY A 270 8.77 -23.74 -1.71
C GLY A 270 7.64 -23.09 -2.54
N ILE A 271 7.95 -22.51 -3.71
CA ILE A 271 6.96 -21.97 -4.64
C ILE A 271 6.64 -23.02 -5.72
N SER A 272 5.35 -23.23 -5.99
CA SER A 272 4.90 -24.19 -6.99
C SER A 272 5.07 -23.65 -8.41
N GLU A 273 5.43 -24.53 -9.34
CA GLU A 273 5.58 -24.20 -10.77
C GLU A 273 4.37 -23.43 -11.35
N PRO A 274 3.10 -23.81 -11.09
CA PRO A 274 1.95 -23.06 -11.62
C PRO A 274 1.94 -21.58 -11.21
N ARG A 275 2.35 -21.25 -9.97
CA ARG A 275 2.40 -19.87 -9.48
C ARG A 275 3.53 -19.07 -10.13
N ILE A 276 4.68 -19.71 -10.37
CA ILE A 276 5.80 -19.08 -11.07
C ILE A 276 5.39 -18.78 -12.53
N ASN A 277 4.78 -19.75 -13.21
CA ASN A 277 4.31 -19.59 -14.58
C ASN A 277 3.18 -18.56 -14.71
N GLU A 278 2.29 -18.48 -13.73
CA GLU A 278 1.27 -17.43 -13.66
C GLU A 278 1.91 -16.04 -13.55
N PHE A 279 2.85 -15.86 -12.63
CA PHE A 279 3.60 -14.62 -12.50
C PHE A 279 4.37 -14.24 -13.78
N LEU A 280 5.00 -15.21 -14.44
CA LEU A 280 5.73 -14.99 -15.70
C LEU A 280 4.79 -14.56 -16.83
N ARG A 281 3.62 -15.21 -16.97
CA ARG A 281 2.59 -14.77 -17.92
C ARG A 281 2.16 -13.34 -17.64
N ASP A 282 1.85 -13.03 -16.38
CA ASP A 282 1.39 -11.69 -16.00
C ASP A 282 2.47 -10.63 -16.23
N THR A 283 3.73 -10.95 -15.94
CA THR A 283 4.88 -10.08 -16.19
C THR A 283 5.15 -9.90 -17.68
N TRP A 284 4.89 -10.93 -18.49
CA TRP A 284 5.05 -10.84 -19.94
C TRP A 284 4.13 -9.77 -20.56
N LEU A 285 2.99 -9.47 -19.95
CA LEU A 285 2.10 -8.39 -20.43
C LEU A 285 2.76 -7.01 -20.44
N ASP A 286 3.69 -6.74 -19.52
CA ASP A 286 4.46 -5.48 -19.49
C ASP A 286 5.36 -5.38 -20.73
N VAL A 287 5.96 -6.52 -21.05
CA VAL A 287 6.97 -6.71 -22.06
C VAL A 287 6.38 -6.74 -23.47
N LEU A 288 5.07 -6.96 -23.61
CA LEU A 288 4.37 -6.89 -24.89
C LEU A 288 4.49 -5.51 -25.57
N SER A 289 4.69 -4.46 -24.79
CA SER A 289 4.95 -3.11 -25.31
C SER A 289 6.41 -2.86 -25.71
N SER A 290 7.30 -3.82 -25.46
CA SER A 290 8.75 -3.74 -25.65
C SER A 290 9.24 -4.65 -26.79
N CYS A 291 10.49 -4.46 -27.22
CA CYS A 291 11.17 -5.26 -28.26
C CYS A 291 11.45 -6.72 -27.87
N LEU A 292 11.12 -7.15 -26.64
CA LEU A 292 11.39 -8.51 -26.18
C LEU A 292 10.30 -9.51 -26.59
N SER A 293 9.06 -9.06 -26.82
CA SER A 293 7.96 -9.93 -27.25
C SER A 293 7.95 -10.18 -28.77
N GLU A 294 8.43 -9.21 -29.55
CA GLU A 294 8.68 -9.35 -30.99
C GLU A 294 10.09 -8.84 -31.32
N ILE A 295 10.96 -9.74 -31.77
CA ILE A 295 12.31 -9.43 -32.21
C ILE A 295 12.37 -9.46 -33.72
N ARG A 296 12.72 -8.32 -34.31
CA ARG A 296 13.12 -8.19 -35.70
C ARG A 296 14.62 -7.97 -35.73
N SER A 297 15.35 -9.01 -36.09
CA SER A 297 16.80 -8.99 -36.05
C SER A 297 17.35 -8.94 -37.46
N THR A 298 18.16 -7.91 -37.73
CA THR A 298 19.04 -7.91 -38.88
C THR A 298 20.30 -8.72 -38.65
N TRP A 299 20.43 -9.40 -37.49
CA TRP A 299 21.58 -10.23 -37.14
C TRP A 299 21.86 -11.22 -38.25
N VAL A 300 22.99 -11.00 -38.90
CA VAL A 300 23.55 -11.88 -39.92
C VAL A 300 24.47 -12.84 -39.17
N GLY A 301 24.05 -14.10 -39.05
CA GLY A 301 24.91 -15.16 -38.53
C GLY A 301 26.00 -15.52 -39.55
N HIS A 302 26.25 -16.81 -39.75
CA HIS A 302 27.13 -17.27 -40.84
C HIS A 302 26.52 -17.11 -42.25
N ARG A 303 25.28 -16.60 -42.36
CA ARG A 303 24.54 -16.43 -43.61
C ARG A 303 23.70 -15.14 -43.56
N ASP A 304 23.50 -14.54 -44.72
CA ASP A 304 22.73 -13.31 -44.97
C ASP A 304 21.20 -13.50 -44.80
N HIS A 305 20.74 -14.15 -43.72
CA HIS A 305 19.32 -14.26 -43.39
C HIS A 305 18.96 -13.34 -42.22
N HIS A 306 17.88 -12.59 -42.38
CA HIS A 306 17.28 -11.80 -41.30
C HIS A 306 16.06 -12.52 -40.77
N PHE A 307 15.66 -12.29 -39.51
CA PHE A 307 14.51 -12.98 -38.93
C PHE A 307 13.61 -12.09 -38.09
N ASN A 308 12.34 -12.48 -38.03
CA ASN A 308 11.34 -11.92 -37.14
C ASN A 308 10.75 -13.05 -36.27
N ILE A 309 10.85 -12.92 -34.95
CA ILE A 309 10.26 -13.87 -34.00
C ILE A 309 9.26 -13.15 -33.10
N ARG A 310 8.06 -13.72 -32.98
CA ARG A 310 7.08 -13.37 -31.95
C ARG A 310 7.03 -14.42 -30.86
N PHE A 311 7.34 -14.02 -29.64
CA PHE A 311 7.38 -14.88 -28.47
C PHE A 311 6.06 -14.92 -27.71
N GLY A 312 5.68 -16.13 -27.31
CA GLY A 312 4.77 -16.35 -26.20
C GLY A 312 5.44 -16.02 -24.86
N PRO A 313 4.67 -15.94 -23.77
CA PRO A 313 5.21 -15.79 -22.43
C PRO A 313 6.14 -16.97 -22.11
N PRO A 314 7.33 -16.70 -21.52
CA PRO A 314 8.22 -17.75 -21.11
C PRO A 314 7.55 -18.58 -20.01
N ARG A 315 7.79 -19.90 -20.04
CA ARG A 315 7.35 -20.81 -19.00
C ARG A 315 8.55 -21.51 -18.40
N VAL A 316 8.48 -21.81 -17.11
CA VAL A 316 9.45 -22.64 -16.41
C VAL A 316 8.85 -23.99 -16.06
N ARG A 317 9.72 -25.01 -16.01
CA ARG A 317 9.44 -26.31 -15.40
C ARG A 317 10.47 -26.58 -14.33
N ALA A 318 10.04 -26.95 -13.13
CA ALA A 318 10.98 -27.20 -12.03
C ALA A 318 11.71 -28.54 -12.25
N LEU A 319 13.06 -28.52 -12.35
CA LEU A 319 13.85 -29.75 -12.34
C LEU A 319 14.19 -30.16 -10.92
N CYS A 320 14.55 -29.20 -10.07
CA CYS A 320 14.72 -29.36 -8.63
C CYS A 320 14.47 -28.01 -7.94
N ASN A 321 14.87 -27.88 -6.67
CA ASN A 321 14.72 -26.61 -5.95
C ASN A 321 15.69 -25.50 -6.40
N HIS A 322 16.70 -25.82 -7.22
CA HIS A 322 17.74 -24.89 -7.70
C HIS A 322 17.85 -24.77 -9.22
N GLU A 323 17.23 -25.67 -9.99
CA GLU A 323 17.31 -25.68 -11.46
C GLU A 323 15.91 -25.76 -12.07
N VAL A 324 15.69 -24.98 -13.13
CA VAL A 324 14.47 -24.99 -13.93
C VAL A 324 14.79 -25.14 -15.41
N VAL A 325 13.83 -25.66 -16.17
CA VAL A 325 13.83 -25.55 -17.63
C VAL A 325 13.01 -24.32 -18.00
N LEU A 326 13.66 -23.31 -18.56
CA LEU A 326 13.07 -22.13 -19.15
C LEU A 326 12.74 -22.40 -20.62
N TYR A 327 11.47 -22.30 -20.99
CA TYR A 327 11.00 -22.47 -22.36
C TYR A 327 10.64 -21.12 -22.97
N PHE A 328 11.12 -20.90 -24.18
CA PHE A 328 10.68 -19.80 -25.05
C PHE A 328 9.89 -20.38 -26.22
N LYS A 329 8.62 -19.98 -26.35
CA LYS A 329 7.77 -20.40 -27.46
C LYS A 329 7.78 -19.35 -28.55
N GLY A 330 8.33 -19.68 -29.72
CA GLY A 330 8.23 -18.86 -30.93
C GLY A 330 6.91 -19.14 -31.65
N SER A 331 5.90 -18.29 -31.40
CA SER A 331 4.56 -18.42 -31.99
C SER A 331 4.56 -18.22 -33.50
N LYS A 332 5.38 -17.28 -34.00
CA LYS A 332 5.62 -17.02 -35.42
C LYS A 332 7.09 -16.69 -35.61
N ILE A 333 7.76 -17.43 -36.49
CA ILE A 333 9.17 -17.25 -36.83
C ILE A 333 9.26 -17.14 -38.34
N HIS A 334 9.77 -16.01 -38.81
CA HIS A 334 9.88 -15.70 -40.23
C HIS A 334 11.34 -15.37 -40.57
N PHE A 335 11.84 -15.91 -41.68
CA PHE A 335 13.17 -15.61 -42.22
C PHE A 335 13.06 -14.87 -43.54
N TYR A 336 13.96 -13.92 -43.78
CA TYR A 336 13.98 -12.99 -44.90
C TYR A 336 15.37 -12.94 -45.53
N ASP A 337 15.41 -12.65 -46.83
CA ASP A 337 16.65 -12.46 -47.61
C ASP A 337 17.18 -11.02 -47.53
N SER A 338 16.41 -10.14 -46.89
CA SER A 338 16.69 -8.71 -46.80
C SER A 338 16.16 -8.14 -45.48
N ALA A 339 16.70 -6.98 -45.08
CA ALA A 339 16.29 -6.28 -43.86
C ALA A 339 14.88 -5.67 -43.94
N ASP A 340 14.17 -5.81 -45.07
CA ASP A 340 12.80 -5.34 -45.26
C ASP A 340 11.79 -6.41 -44.85
N PHE A 341 11.41 -6.39 -43.57
CA PHE A 341 10.43 -7.30 -42.97
C PHE A 341 8.99 -7.14 -43.49
N ASN A 342 8.73 -6.23 -44.43
CA ASN A 342 7.41 -6.10 -45.07
C ASN A 342 7.26 -7.00 -46.30
N ARG A 343 8.36 -7.62 -46.77
CA ARG A 343 8.33 -8.59 -47.88
C ARG A 343 7.77 -9.93 -47.42
N GLU A 344 7.47 -10.81 -48.36
CA GLU A 344 7.11 -12.18 -48.01
C GLU A 344 8.34 -12.92 -47.44
N PRO A 345 8.19 -13.66 -46.33
CA PRO A 345 9.29 -14.41 -45.75
C PRO A 345 9.66 -15.61 -46.62
N ILE A 346 10.96 -15.89 -46.76
CA ILE A 346 11.47 -17.09 -47.46
C ILE A 346 11.00 -18.35 -46.75
N ASN A 347 11.07 -18.34 -45.42
CA ASN A 347 10.70 -19.46 -44.57
C ASN A 347 9.85 -18.97 -43.40
N SER A 348 8.83 -19.75 -43.07
CA SER A 348 7.95 -19.47 -41.94
C SER A 348 7.78 -20.73 -41.11
N TYR A 349 7.95 -20.58 -39.80
CA TYR A 349 7.77 -21.63 -38.81
C TYR A 349 6.82 -21.16 -37.71
N VAL A 350 6.12 -22.11 -37.12
CA VAL A 350 5.16 -21.87 -36.03
C VAL A 350 5.43 -22.87 -34.90
N ASP A 351 5.12 -22.43 -33.69
CA ASP A 351 5.14 -23.25 -32.47
C ASP A 351 6.50 -23.95 -32.20
N TRP A 352 7.62 -23.34 -32.59
CA TRP A 352 8.94 -23.80 -32.14
C TRP A 352 9.12 -23.47 -30.66
N GLU A 353 9.67 -24.40 -29.90
CA GLU A 353 9.95 -24.20 -28.48
C GLU A 353 11.41 -24.45 -28.16
N PHE A 354 12.07 -23.44 -27.58
CA PHE A 354 13.47 -23.48 -27.20
C PHE A 354 13.57 -23.69 -25.69
N ALA A 355 14.19 -24.79 -25.27
CA ALA A 355 14.38 -25.12 -23.86
C ALA A 355 15.81 -24.81 -23.39
N PHE A 356 15.92 -24.07 -22.30
CA PHE A 356 17.18 -23.75 -21.62
C PHE A 356 17.11 -24.20 -20.17
N ILE A 357 18.11 -24.92 -19.69
CA ILE A 357 18.25 -25.25 -18.27
C ILE A 357 19.00 -24.11 -17.60
N VAL A 358 18.42 -23.56 -16.54
CA VAL A 358 18.93 -22.37 -15.85
C VAL A 358 18.85 -22.58 -14.34
N ASP A 359 19.86 -22.11 -13.63
CA ASP A 359 19.88 -22.12 -12.18
C ASP A 359 19.00 -20.98 -11.63
N VAL A 360 18.36 -21.23 -10.49
CA VAL A 360 17.49 -20.27 -9.77
C VAL A 360 18.13 -19.89 -8.45
N VAL A 361 18.18 -18.60 -8.19
CA VAL A 361 18.73 -18.02 -6.95
C VAL A 361 17.62 -17.32 -6.17
N GLU A 362 17.60 -17.55 -4.86
CA GLU A 362 16.74 -16.83 -3.92
C GLU A 362 17.37 -15.47 -3.59
N ASP A 363 16.71 -14.37 -3.95
CA ASP A 363 17.19 -13.03 -3.64
C ASP A 363 16.69 -12.57 -2.26
N LYS A 364 17.60 -12.65 -1.29
CA LYS A 364 17.41 -12.25 0.11
C LYS A 364 17.73 -10.77 0.39
N SER A 365 18.06 -9.98 -0.64
CA SER A 365 18.40 -8.56 -0.48
C SER A 365 17.20 -7.68 -0.11
N THR A 366 15.99 -8.16 -0.40
CA THR A 366 14.75 -7.48 -0.02
C THR A 366 14.02 -8.27 1.07
N PRO A 367 13.21 -7.62 1.92
CA PRO A 367 12.38 -8.31 2.91
C PRO A 367 11.30 -9.21 2.28
N VAL A 368 11.22 -9.26 0.95
CA VAL A 368 10.23 -10.00 0.16
C VAL A 368 10.92 -11.16 -0.55
N HIS A 369 10.39 -12.38 -0.40
CA HIS A 369 10.98 -13.61 -0.94
C HIS A 369 10.86 -13.67 -2.47
N SER A 370 11.89 -13.20 -3.21
CA SER A 370 11.88 -13.17 -4.68
C SER A 370 12.80 -14.21 -5.30
N LEU A 371 12.41 -14.75 -6.45
CA LEU A 371 13.18 -15.76 -7.20
C LEU A 371 13.74 -15.14 -8.48
N LYS A 372 15.02 -15.39 -8.75
CA LYS A 372 15.72 -14.89 -9.94
C LYS A 372 16.40 -16.01 -10.71
N LEU A 373 16.39 -15.91 -12.04
CA LEU A 373 17.17 -16.75 -12.94
C LEU A 373 18.61 -16.24 -13.01
N ASP A 374 19.57 -17.15 -12.88
CA ASP A 374 20.97 -16.89 -13.23
C ASP A 374 21.21 -17.27 -14.69
N LEU A 375 20.93 -16.33 -15.61
CA LEU A 375 21.07 -16.58 -17.05
C LEU A 375 22.52 -16.88 -17.49
N SER A 376 23.54 -16.60 -16.65
CA SER A 376 24.92 -17.01 -16.95
C SER A 376 25.10 -18.53 -16.93
N THR A 377 24.20 -19.24 -16.25
CA THR A 377 24.18 -20.70 -16.15
C THR A 377 23.32 -21.35 -17.24
N ALA A 378 22.75 -20.56 -18.15
CA ALA A 378 21.78 -21.04 -19.14
C ALA A 378 22.40 -22.01 -20.15
N ARG A 379 21.80 -23.20 -20.26
CA ARG A 379 22.28 -24.30 -21.11
C ARG A 379 21.17 -24.75 -22.04
N PHE A 380 21.34 -24.56 -23.35
CA PHE A 380 20.36 -25.07 -24.32
C PHE A 380 20.22 -26.60 -24.23
N CYS A 381 18.98 -27.07 -24.26
CA CYS A 381 18.60 -28.47 -24.13
C CYS A 381 17.84 -28.94 -25.37
N SER A 382 18.51 -29.73 -26.22
CA SER A 382 17.95 -30.16 -27.51
C SER A 382 16.75 -31.09 -27.36
N HIS A 383 16.80 -32.05 -26.45
CA HIS A 383 15.76 -33.08 -26.31
C HIS A 383 14.48 -32.58 -25.61
N LEU A 384 14.53 -31.43 -24.92
CA LEU A 384 13.34 -30.76 -24.36
C LEU A 384 12.80 -29.67 -25.29
N SER A 385 13.55 -29.32 -26.34
CA SER A 385 13.09 -28.38 -27.36
C SER A 385 12.24 -29.10 -28.38
N THR A 386 11.18 -28.47 -28.87
CA THR A 386 10.29 -29.06 -29.89
C THR A 386 10.50 -28.38 -31.25
N THR A 387 10.76 -29.20 -32.27
CA THR A 387 10.84 -28.80 -33.68
C THR A 387 10.07 -29.79 -34.53
N PHE A 388 9.37 -29.30 -35.56
CA PHE A 388 8.52 -30.14 -36.41
C PHE A 388 9.24 -30.70 -37.66
N THR A 389 10.52 -30.36 -37.85
CA THR A 389 11.32 -30.75 -39.03
C THR A 389 12.70 -31.23 -38.59
N GLU A 390 13.34 -32.13 -39.36
CA GLU A 390 14.79 -32.38 -39.24
C GLU A 390 15.54 -31.07 -39.01
N VAL A 391 16.46 -31.04 -38.04
CA VAL A 391 17.07 -29.83 -37.47
C VAL A 391 17.48 -28.85 -38.58
N SER A 392 16.64 -27.85 -38.82
CA SER A 392 16.90 -26.85 -39.87
C SER A 392 18.08 -25.97 -39.44
N ILE A 393 18.89 -25.54 -40.41
CA ILE A 393 20.02 -24.63 -40.16
C ILE A 393 19.57 -23.36 -39.42
N HIS A 394 18.36 -22.89 -39.75
CA HIS A 394 17.69 -21.78 -39.09
C HIS A 394 17.46 -22.00 -37.58
N PHE A 395 17.16 -23.24 -37.16
CA PHE A 395 17.01 -23.54 -35.73
C PHE A 395 18.33 -23.36 -34.98
N THR A 396 19.44 -23.83 -35.54
CA THR A 396 20.79 -23.65 -34.98
C THR A 396 21.21 -22.18 -34.95
N GLU A 397 20.90 -21.41 -36.01
CA GLU A 397 21.13 -19.96 -36.05
C GLU A 397 20.40 -19.24 -34.91
N LEU A 398 19.13 -19.59 -34.66
CA LEU A 398 18.38 -19.01 -33.55
C LEU A 398 18.94 -19.40 -32.19
N ILE A 399 19.34 -20.65 -31.97
CA ILE A 399 19.97 -21.06 -30.70
C ILE A 399 21.21 -20.20 -30.40
N THR A 400 22.03 -19.94 -31.42
CA THR A 400 23.20 -19.06 -31.30
C THR A 400 22.79 -17.63 -30.94
N PHE A 401 21.78 -17.09 -31.62
CA PHE A 401 21.23 -15.78 -31.29
C PHE A 401 20.72 -15.71 -29.84
N PHE A 402 19.99 -16.75 -29.39
CA PHE A 402 19.48 -16.82 -28.02
C PHE A 402 20.61 -16.75 -27.00
N ARG A 403 21.63 -17.61 -27.18
CA ARG A 403 22.77 -17.72 -26.26
C ARG A 403 23.63 -16.47 -26.20
N LEU A 404 23.88 -15.83 -27.35
CA LEU A 404 24.83 -14.71 -27.44
C LEU A 404 24.19 -13.33 -27.26
N TYR A 405 22.87 -13.20 -27.44
CA TYR A 405 22.21 -11.89 -27.46
C TYR A 405 20.91 -11.86 -26.66
N TYR A 406 19.97 -12.77 -26.92
CA TYR A 406 18.63 -12.63 -26.34
C TYR A 406 18.62 -12.77 -24.81
N LEU A 407 19.38 -13.72 -24.26
CA LEU A 407 19.46 -13.89 -22.81
C LEU A 407 20.07 -12.65 -22.14
N ASP A 408 21.07 -12.02 -22.77
CA ASP A 408 21.64 -10.76 -22.28
C ASP A 408 20.66 -9.60 -22.35
N LEU A 409 19.79 -9.55 -23.37
CA LEU A 409 18.68 -8.59 -23.41
C LEU A 409 17.74 -8.80 -22.22
N LEU A 410 17.39 -10.05 -21.88
CA LEU A 410 16.57 -10.31 -20.69
C LEU A 410 17.23 -9.83 -19.39
N VAL A 411 18.57 -9.96 -19.27
CA VAL A 411 19.34 -9.36 -18.16
C VAL A 411 19.20 -7.84 -18.17
N GLN A 412 19.46 -7.21 -19.32
CA GLN A 412 19.46 -5.74 -19.47
C GLN A 412 18.11 -5.11 -19.12
N TYR A 413 17.02 -5.77 -19.49
CA TYR A 413 15.65 -5.32 -19.18
C TYR A 413 15.13 -5.84 -17.82
N ASN A 414 16.00 -6.42 -16.99
CA ASN A 414 15.68 -6.92 -15.64
C ASN A 414 14.54 -7.95 -15.61
N MET A 415 14.46 -8.80 -16.64
CA MET A 415 13.49 -9.91 -16.77
C MET A 415 13.96 -11.20 -16.08
N LEU A 416 14.90 -11.07 -15.13
CA LEU A 416 15.46 -12.18 -14.38
C LEU A 416 14.55 -12.66 -13.25
N CYS A 417 13.67 -11.79 -12.75
CA CYS A 417 12.77 -12.14 -11.65
C CYS A 417 11.60 -12.97 -12.17
N ILE A 418 11.51 -14.23 -11.73
CA ILE A 418 10.48 -15.18 -12.14
C ILE A 418 9.36 -15.34 -11.11
N TYR A 419 9.53 -14.77 -9.91
CA TYR A 419 8.49 -14.72 -8.91
C TYR A 419 8.73 -13.60 -7.90
N TYR A 420 7.67 -12.84 -7.62
CA TYR A 420 7.65 -11.83 -6.56
C TYR A 420 6.32 -11.90 -5.78
N PRO A 421 6.34 -12.18 -4.46
CA PRO A 421 5.13 -12.22 -3.64
C PRO A 421 4.58 -10.80 -3.48
N GLY A 422 3.62 -10.43 -4.33
CA GLY A 422 2.99 -9.11 -4.28
C GLY A 422 2.12 -8.68 -5.46
N GLY A 423 2.02 -9.48 -6.52
CA GLY A 423 1.23 -9.11 -7.71
C GLY A 423 -0.29 -9.38 -7.61
N TYR A 424 -0.74 -10.16 -6.62
CA TYR A 424 -2.15 -10.52 -6.51
C TYR A 424 -2.88 -9.58 -5.55
N LEU A 425 -3.66 -8.66 -6.13
CA LEU A 425 -4.82 -8.00 -5.53
C LEU A 425 -5.95 -9.03 -5.26
N GLY A 426 -5.62 -10.20 -4.75
CA GLY A 426 -6.62 -11.10 -4.19
C GLY A 426 -6.99 -10.52 -2.83
N GLU A 427 -8.21 -10.02 -2.71
CA GLU A 427 -8.94 -9.63 -1.51
C GLU A 427 -8.26 -10.01 -0.18
N GLU A 428 -7.16 -9.34 0.19
CA GLU A 428 -6.92 -9.07 1.58
C GLU A 428 -7.95 -8.00 1.90
N GLU A 429 -8.99 -8.42 2.63
CA GLU A 429 -9.86 -7.55 3.39
C GLU A 429 -9.02 -6.34 3.80
N ALA A 430 -9.38 -5.15 3.30
CA ALA A 430 -8.77 -3.91 3.76
C ALA A 430 -8.63 -4.06 5.27
N PRO A 431 -7.40 -4.06 5.84
CA PRO A 431 -7.25 -4.34 7.24
C PRO A 431 -8.15 -3.33 7.90
N GLY A 432 -9.27 -3.85 8.44
CA GLY A 432 -10.00 -3.12 9.42
C GLY A 432 -8.91 -2.70 10.38
N PHE A 433 -8.91 -1.45 10.77
CA PHE A 433 -8.29 -1.06 12.02
C PHE A 433 -9.07 -1.78 13.16
N SER A 434 -9.11 -3.12 13.14
CA SER A 434 -9.40 -3.97 14.28
C SER A 434 -8.12 -3.92 15.08
N GLU A 435 -8.16 -3.01 16.06
CA GLU A 435 -7.61 -3.20 17.38
C GLU A 435 -6.35 -4.05 17.42
N ILE A 436 -5.22 -3.37 17.60
CA ILE A 436 -4.04 -3.92 18.25
C ILE A 436 -4.54 -4.81 19.39
N SER A 437 -4.50 -6.13 19.17
CA SER A 437 -4.59 -7.09 20.27
C SER A 437 -3.29 -6.92 21.02
N GLU A 438 -3.32 -6.05 22.03
CA GLU A 438 -2.33 -6.05 23.08
C GLU A 438 -2.34 -7.46 23.66
N ASP A 439 -1.26 -8.20 23.39
CA ASP A 439 -0.93 -9.43 24.06
C ASP A 439 -1.08 -9.18 25.57
N GLU A 440 -2.10 -9.80 26.17
CA GLU A 440 -2.37 -9.75 27.60
C GLU A 440 -1.23 -10.46 28.35
N SER A 441 -0.16 -9.74 28.62
CA SER A 441 0.74 -10.05 29.71
C SER A 441 0.22 -9.34 30.96
N GLU A 442 -0.46 -10.11 31.80
CA GLU A 442 -0.95 -9.76 33.13
C GLU A 442 0.09 -8.97 33.95
N TRP A 443 -0.15 -7.68 34.12
CA TRP A 443 0.24 -6.94 35.32
C TRP A 443 -0.94 -6.06 35.74
N LYS A 444 -1.66 -6.53 36.77
CA LYS A 444 -2.70 -5.75 37.44
C LYS A 444 -2.05 -4.60 38.22
N VAL A 445 -2.17 -3.39 37.67
CA VAL A 445 -1.98 -2.14 38.42
C VAL A 445 -3.25 -1.31 38.27
N GLU A 446 -3.66 -0.70 39.39
CA GLU A 446 -4.97 -0.11 39.63
C GLU A 446 -5.39 1.00 38.66
N LYS A 447 -6.71 1.12 38.52
CA LYS A 447 -7.44 1.96 37.57
C LYS A 447 -7.16 3.46 37.75
N VAL A 448 -6.37 4.03 36.84
CA VAL A 448 -6.53 5.40 36.34
C VAL A 448 -6.87 5.26 34.85
N GLY A 449 -8.01 5.82 34.43
CA GLY A 449 -8.56 5.60 33.09
C GLY A 449 -7.52 5.90 31.99
N LYS A 450 -7.08 4.86 31.28
CA LYS A 450 -6.18 5.01 30.12
C LYS A 450 -6.88 5.93 29.10
N PRO A 451 -6.25 7.04 28.66
CA PRO A 451 -6.81 7.89 27.62
C PRO A 451 -7.02 7.06 26.34
N THR A 452 -8.20 7.18 25.72
CA THR A 452 -8.49 6.56 24.43
C THR A 452 -7.42 6.93 23.40
N GLY A 453 -6.97 5.98 22.56
CA GLY A 453 -5.84 6.18 21.62
C GLY A 453 -5.90 7.47 20.78
N THR A 454 -7.10 7.95 20.43
CA THR A 454 -7.31 9.22 19.73
C THR A 454 -6.79 10.44 20.50
N VAL A 455 -6.93 10.49 21.82
CA VAL A 455 -6.45 11.61 22.66
C VAL A 455 -4.92 11.66 22.68
N VAL A 456 -4.25 10.50 22.71
CA VAL A 456 -2.79 10.41 22.66
C VAL A 456 -2.28 10.94 21.32
N VAL A 457 -2.88 10.53 20.19
CA VAL A 457 -2.51 11.00 18.86
C VAL A 457 -2.70 12.51 18.71
N TRP A 458 -3.82 13.05 19.19
CA TRP A 458 -4.04 14.50 19.20
C TRP A 458 -3.01 15.24 20.04
N THR A 459 -2.71 14.75 21.24
CA THR A 459 -1.72 15.37 22.12
C THR A 459 -0.35 15.45 21.46
N GLU A 460 0.06 14.39 20.75
CA GLU A 460 1.33 14.38 20.03
C GLU A 460 1.31 15.32 18.81
N THR A 461 0.22 15.28 18.04
CA THR A 461 0.03 16.14 16.85
C THR A 461 0.12 17.62 17.22
N VAL A 462 -0.58 18.03 18.29
CA VAL A 462 -0.62 19.42 18.75
C VAL A 462 0.75 19.94 19.20
N LYS A 463 1.61 19.05 19.71
CA LYS A 463 2.98 19.39 20.13
C LYS A 463 3.96 19.47 18.96
N GLN A 464 3.79 18.61 17.95
CA GLN A 464 4.78 18.44 16.89
C GLN A 464 4.50 19.23 15.61
N ILE A 465 3.24 19.60 15.35
CA ILE A 465 2.87 20.25 14.09
C ILE A 465 3.56 21.62 13.95
N LYS A 466 4.01 21.92 12.73
CA LYS A 466 4.64 23.19 12.37
C LYS A 466 4.07 23.66 11.05
N LEU A 467 3.81 24.96 10.94
CA LEU A 467 3.27 25.55 9.72
C LEU A 467 4.31 26.14 8.77
N TYR A 468 5.61 26.09 9.12
CA TYR A 468 6.72 26.50 8.23
C TYR A 468 6.59 27.90 7.61
N GLY A 469 5.85 28.80 8.26
CA GLY A 469 5.59 30.16 7.78
C GLY A 469 4.34 30.30 6.88
N PHE A 470 3.64 29.22 6.57
CA PHE A 470 2.35 29.25 5.88
C PHE A 470 1.23 29.71 6.83
N ASP A 471 0.24 30.42 6.29
CA ASP A 471 -0.92 30.85 7.07
C ASP A 471 -2.00 29.80 7.17
N HIS A 472 -2.05 28.95 6.17
CA HIS A 472 -3.05 27.91 6.04
C HIS A 472 -2.39 26.68 5.42
N MET A 473 -2.55 25.54 6.10
CA MET A 473 -2.18 24.23 5.59
C MET A 473 -3.37 23.28 5.71
N THR A 474 -3.70 22.58 4.63
CA THR A 474 -4.74 21.54 4.61
C THR A 474 -4.14 20.22 4.16
N ALA A 475 -4.20 19.21 5.01
CA ALA A 475 -3.73 17.86 4.76
C ALA A 475 -4.90 17.00 4.29
N ILE A 476 -4.78 16.36 3.12
CA ILE A 476 -5.81 15.52 2.51
C ILE A 476 -5.27 14.09 2.44
N SER A 477 -5.99 13.15 3.05
CA SER A 477 -5.58 11.74 3.08
C SER A 477 -5.99 11.01 1.79
N GLU A 478 -5.27 9.94 1.46
CA GLU A 478 -5.65 9.01 0.39
C GLU A 478 -7.09 8.48 0.57
N ALA A 479 -7.45 8.12 1.81
CA ALA A 479 -8.79 7.66 2.15
C ALA A 479 -9.87 8.72 1.81
N SER A 480 -9.54 10.00 1.90
CA SER A 480 -10.45 11.11 1.58
C SER A 480 -10.70 11.23 0.09
N ILE A 481 -9.65 11.07 -0.72
CA ILE A 481 -9.74 11.05 -2.19
C ILE A 481 -10.56 9.84 -2.64
N ASN A 482 -10.33 8.67 -2.05
CA ASN A 482 -11.09 7.46 -2.34
C ASN A 482 -12.55 7.56 -1.90
N ALA A 483 -12.83 8.19 -0.76
CA ALA A 483 -14.19 8.46 -0.32
C ALA A 483 -14.93 9.42 -1.26
N LEU A 484 -14.24 10.43 -1.82
CA LEU A 484 -14.78 11.31 -2.86
C LEU A 484 -15.21 10.49 -4.09
N PHE A 485 -14.32 9.66 -4.65
CA PHE A 485 -14.65 8.83 -5.82
C PHE A 485 -15.76 7.82 -5.54
N ALA A 486 -15.76 7.18 -4.37
CA ALA A 486 -16.84 6.28 -3.95
C ALA A 486 -18.18 7.02 -3.87
N SER A 487 -18.18 8.26 -3.38
CA SER A 487 -19.41 9.04 -3.32
C SER A 487 -19.87 9.50 -4.70
N LEU A 488 -18.97 9.97 -5.56
CA LEU A 488 -19.30 10.37 -6.94
C LEU A 488 -19.84 9.18 -7.73
N HIS A 489 -19.24 7.99 -7.58
CA HIS A 489 -19.70 6.76 -8.22
C HIS A 489 -21.12 6.38 -7.80
N LYS A 490 -21.44 6.45 -6.49
CA LYS A 490 -22.82 6.22 -5.98
C LYS A 490 -23.84 7.19 -6.59
N ASP A 491 -23.46 8.44 -6.78
CA ASP A 491 -24.31 9.45 -7.42
C ASP A 491 -24.50 9.12 -8.92
N HIS A 492 -23.45 8.67 -9.59
CA HIS A 492 -23.46 8.33 -11.03
C HIS A 492 -24.12 6.99 -11.35
N LEU A 493 -24.18 6.04 -10.42
CA LEU A 493 -24.99 4.83 -10.55
C LEU A 493 -26.48 5.16 -10.73
N LYS A 494 -26.96 6.22 -10.08
CA LYS A 494 -28.36 6.67 -10.19
C LYS A 494 -28.63 7.40 -11.50
N THR A 495 -27.68 8.22 -11.96
CA THR A 495 -27.83 9.05 -13.18
C THR A 495 -27.30 8.40 -14.45
N LYS A 496 -26.69 7.20 -14.35
CA LYS A 496 -25.98 6.50 -15.44
C LYS A 496 -24.85 7.33 -16.06
N GLY A 497 -24.11 8.08 -15.25
CA GLY A 497 -23.02 8.93 -15.73
C GLY A 497 -21.69 8.16 -15.98
N CYS A 498 -20.72 8.84 -16.60
CA CYS A 498 -19.51 8.20 -17.16
C CYS A 498 -18.62 7.50 -16.12
N LEU A 499 -18.63 7.91 -14.84
CA LEU A 499 -17.91 7.24 -13.75
C LEU A 499 -18.38 5.81 -13.46
N ALA A 500 -19.65 5.51 -13.71
CA ALA A 500 -20.23 4.19 -13.45
C ALA A 500 -20.33 3.35 -14.72
N LYS A 501 -20.66 3.97 -15.85
CA LYS A 501 -20.80 3.28 -17.14
C LYS A 501 -20.29 4.16 -18.27
N TRP A 502 -19.49 3.59 -19.16
CA TRP A 502 -19.03 4.28 -20.36
C TRP A 502 -19.13 3.37 -21.58
N HIS A 503 -19.42 3.95 -22.73
CA HIS A 503 -19.46 3.23 -24.00
C HIS A 503 -18.88 4.10 -25.12
N HIS A 504 -18.27 3.44 -26.11
CA HIS A 504 -17.72 4.08 -27.30
C HIS A 504 -18.25 3.39 -28.55
N GLY A 505 -19.37 3.89 -29.07
CA GLY A 505 -20.13 3.22 -30.12
C GLY A 505 -20.50 1.79 -29.73
N GLU A 506 -20.38 0.86 -30.66
CA GLU A 506 -20.56 -0.59 -30.42
C GLU A 506 -19.25 -1.29 -30.04
N HIS A 507 -18.13 -0.55 -30.01
CA HIS A 507 -16.79 -1.12 -29.94
C HIS A 507 -16.27 -1.34 -28.53
N PHE A 508 -16.80 -0.60 -27.56
CA PHE A 508 -16.42 -0.71 -26.17
C PHE A 508 -17.59 -0.36 -25.25
N HIS A 509 -17.74 -1.13 -24.19
CA HIS A 509 -18.63 -0.84 -23.09
C HIS A 509 -18.02 -1.37 -21.80
N ALA A 510 -18.04 -0.58 -20.75
CA ALA A 510 -17.61 -1.01 -19.43
C ALA A 510 -18.52 -0.41 -18.36
N GLU A 511 -18.87 -1.26 -17.40
CA GLU A 511 -19.42 -0.87 -16.11
C GLU A 511 -18.28 -0.90 -15.10
N PHE A 512 -17.99 0.24 -14.49
CA PHE A 512 -16.86 0.42 -13.59
C PHE A 512 -17.31 0.38 -12.14
N SER A 513 -16.46 -0.16 -11.27
CA SER A 513 -16.50 0.11 -9.84
C SER A 513 -15.93 1.50 -9.54
N ASN A 514 -15.94 1.92 -8.28
CA ASN A 514 -15.36 3.20 -7.88
C ASN A 514 -13.85 3.25 -8.16
N ILE A 515 -13.38 4.39 -8.69
CA ILE A 515 -11.96 4.65 -8.90
C ILE A 515 -11.23 4.60 -7.56
N ARG A 516 -10.06 3.95 -7.53
CA ARG A 516 -9.15 3.95 -6.39
C ARG A 516 -7.87 4.70 -6.73
N VAL A 517 -7.39 5.51 -5.80
CA VAL A 517 -6.18 6.32 -5.92
C VAL A 517 -5.26 5.95 -4.78
N LYS A 518 -3.99 5.72 -5.10
CA LYS A 518 -2.87 5.68 -4.16
C LYS A 518 -1.91 6.82 -4.45
N LEU A 519 -1.56 7.59 -3.42
CA LEU A 519 -0.61 8.68 -3.57
C LEU A 519 0.83 8.12 -3.62
N LEU A 520 1.65 8.70 -4.50
CA LEU A 520 3.06 8.35 -4.67
C LEU A 520 3.93 9.60 -4.42
N SER A 521 5.19 9.39 -4.05
CA SER A 521 6.15 10.49 -3.95
C SER A 521 6.43 11.12 -5.32
N GLY A 522 6.85 12.39 -5.33
CA GLY A 522 7.19 13.10 -6.57
C GLY A 522 5.98 13.64 -7.33
N SER A 523 4.89 13.98 -6.62
CA SER A 523 3.66 14.52 -7.23
C SER A 523 2.99 13.55 -8.21
N LYS A 524 2.92 12.27 -7.85
CA LYS A 524 2.31 11.22 -8.67
C LYS A 524 1.25 10.43 -7.92
N ALA A 525 0.42 9.70 -8.65
CA ALA A 525 -0.54 8.77 -8.10
C ALA A 525 -0.66 7.51 -8.95
N LEU A 526 -0.97 6.39 -8.30
CA LEU A 526 -1.44 5.18 -8.96
C LEU A 526 -2.97 5.20 -8.92
N VAL A 527 -3.61 5.24 -10.09
CA VAL A 527 -5.07 5.25 -10.25
C VAL A 527 -5.51 3.91 -10.80
N THR A 528 -6.40 3.23 -10.10
CA THR A 528 -6.91 1.92 -10.44
C THR A 528 -8.38 2.00 -10.84
N PHE A 529 -8.67 1.42 -12.00
CA PHE A 529 -10.00 1.26 -12.57
C PHE A 529 -10.38 -0.21 -12.54
N THR A 530 -11.54 -0.54 -11.98
CA THR A 530 -12.07 -1.90 -12.00
C THR A 530 -13.31 -1.93 -12.89
N VAL A 531 -13.31 -2.83 -13.86
CA VAL A 531 -14.43 -3.13 -14.77
C VAL A 531 -15.11 -4.37 -14.23
N ASP A 532 -16.32 -4.20 -13.72
CA ASP A 532 -17.12 -5.31 -13.23
C ASP A 532 -17.58 -6.17 -14.40
N HIS A 533 -18.21 -5.54 -15.39
CA HIS A 533 -18.71 -6.16 -16.61
C HIS A 533 -18.53 -5.25 -17.83
N GLY A 534 -18.34 -5.82 -19.01
CA GLY A 534 -18.17 -5.04 -20.22
C GLY A 534 -17.91 -5.88 -21.46
N HIS A 535 -17.65 -5.21 -22.57
CA HIS A 535 -17.14 -5.84 -23.76
C HIS A 535 -16.22 -4.90 -24.55
N LEU A 536 -15.28 -5.47 -25.31
CA LEU A 536 -14.50 -4.75 -26.30
C LEU A 536 -14.49 -5.49 -27.64
N THR A 537 -14.33 -4.75 -28.72
CA THR A 537 -14.03 -5.28 -30.06
C THR A 537 -12.60 -4.93 -30.44
N LEU A 538 -11.89 -5.86 -31.07
CA LEU A 538 -10.53 -5.64 -31.56
C LEU A 538 -10.53 -4.74 -32.80
N LYS A 539 -9.35 -4.24 -33.19
CA LYS A 539 -9.18 -3.34 -34.35
C LYS A 539 -9.65 -3.95 -35.67
N ASP A 540 -9.67 -5.27 -35.79
CA ASP A 540 -10.16 -6.00 -36.96
C ASP A 540 -11.71 -6.04 -37.06
N LYS A 541 -12.41 -5.56 -36.02
CA LYS A 541 -13.86 -5.38 -35.89
C LYS A 541 -14.70 -6.65 -36.05
N LYS A 542 -14.12 -7.84 -36.01
CA LYS A 542 -14.85 -9.11 -36.26
C LYS A 542 -15.28 -9.83 -34.98
N SER A 543 -14.56 -9.64 -33.89
CA SER A 543 -14.75 -10.42 -32.65
C SER A 543 -15.01 -9.51 -31.45
N ARG A 544 -16.03 -9.85 -30.67
CA ARG A 544 -16.43 -9.17 -29.42
C ARG A 544 -16.04 -10.02 -28.23
N TYR A 545 -15.35 -9.41 -27.28
CA TYR A 545 -14.82 -10.07 -26.09
C TYR A 545 -15.46 -9.49 -24.85
N ASN A 546 -15.82 -10.36 -23.92
CA ASN A 546 -16.38 -9.95 -22.64
C ASN A 546 -15.27 -9.57 -21.67
N LEU A 547 -15.49 -8.49 -20.93
CA LEU A 547 -14.61 -7.99 -19.88
C LEU A 547 -15.29 -8.27 -18.56
N ASN A 548 -14.69 -9.11 -17.72
CA ASN A 548 -15.26 -9.48 -16.42
C ASN A 548 -14.18 -9.33 -15.35
N SER A 549 -14.45 -8.48 -14.36
CA SER A 549 -13.58 -8.25 -13.21
C SER A 549 -12.15 -7.85 -13.57
N TRP A 550 -11.98 -7.05 -14.63
CA TRP A 550 -10.67 -6.51 -15.01
C TRP A 550 -10.32 -5.33 -14.12
N THR A 551 -9.18 -5.39 -13.43
CA THR A 551 -8.62 -4.28 -12.67
C THR A 551 -7.38 -3.77 -13.39
N ILE A 552 -7.34 -2.48 -13.70
CA ILE A 552 -6.27 -1.89 -14.52
C ILE A 552 -5.79 -0.62 -13.85
N ALA A 553 -4.48 -0.53 -13.64
CA ALA A 553 -3.83 0.56 -12.94
C ALA A 553 -3.00 1.44 -13.88
N TYR A 554 -2.98 2.74 -13.59
CA TYR A 554 -2.21 3.75 -14.31
C TYR A 554 -1.45 4.63 -13.32
N GLU A 555 -0.17 4.86 -13.57
CA GLU A 555 0.58 5.92 -12.93
C GLU A 555 0.27 7.25 -13.64
N VAL A 556 -0.13 8.28 -12.87
CA VAL A 556 -0.48 9.61 -13.38
C VAL A 556 0.24 10.67 -12.57
N ASP A 557 0.51 11.81 -13.19
CA ASP A 557 1.00 12.97 -12.44
C ASP A 557 -0.16 13.69 -11.74
N ILE A 558 0.14 14.30 -10.59
CA ILE A 558 -0.75 15.24 -9.91
C ILE A 558 -0.22 16.63 -10.19
N LYS A 559 -1.09 17.53 -10.65
CA LYS A 559 -0.75 18.94 -10.88
C LYS A 559 -1.81 19.90 -10.35
N MET A 560 -1.38 21.11 -10.03
CA MET A 560 -2.28 22.23 -9.72
C MET A 560 -2.43 23.11 -10.97
N VAL A 561 -3.67 23.39 -11.36
CA VAL A 561 -4.00 24.19 -12.55
C VAL A 561 -4.98 25.30 -12.17
N ASP A 562 -4.85 26.44 -12.86
CA ASP A 562 -5.82 27.52 -12.75
C ASP A 562 -7.11 27.16 -13.49
N GLN A 563 -8.24 27.68 -13.02
CA GLN A 563 -9.57 27.45 -13.57
C GLN A 563 -9.63 27.68 -15.09
N ALA A 564 -8.95 28.71 -15.59
CA ALA A 564 -8.92 29.07 -17.01
C ALA A 564 -8.27 28.01 -17.92
N HIS A 565 -7.45 27.12 -17.36
CA HIS A 565 -6.77 26.06 -18.10
C HIS A 565 -7.50 24.71 -18.05
N LEU A 566 -8.67 24.65 -17.41
CA LEU A 566 -9.49 23.44 -17.39
C LEU A 566 -10.43 23.39 -18.59
N HIS A 567 -10.46 22.24 -19.25
CA HIS A 567 -11.40 21.95 -20.33
C HIS A 567 -12.54 21.07 -19.81
N CYS A 568 -13.44 21.64 -19.01
CA CYS A 568 -14.60 20.94 -18.46
C CYS A 568 -15.92 21.35 -19.16
N HIS A 569 -16.92 20.47 -19.14
CA HIS A 569 -18.27 20.74 -19.63
C HIS A 569 -18.95 21.87 -18.84
N GLU A 570 -19.82 22.63 -19.50
CA GLU A 570 -20.59 23.73 -18.88
C GLU A 570 -21.43 23.30 -17.67
N SER A 571 -21.95 22.07 -17.68
CA SER A 571 -22.72 21.52 -16.56
C SER A 571 -21.87 21.43 -15.28
N TRP A 572 -20.61 21.05 -15.41
CA TRP A 572 -19.66 21.02 -14.30
C TRP A 572 -19.37 22.43 -13.81
N TRP A 573 -19.10 23.37 -14.72
CA TRP A 573 -18.89 24.78 -14.40
C TRP A 573 -20.06 25.39 -13.64
N ARG A 574 -21.30 25.08 -14.06
CA ARG A 574 -22.51 25.54 -13.38
C ARG A 574 -22.63 24.97 -11.97
N GLY A 575 -22.29 23.70 -11.78
CA GLY A 575 -22.25 23.06 -10.47
C GLY A 575 -21.21 23.70 -9.55
N LEU A 576 -19.99 23.90 -10.05
CA LEU A 576 -18.91 24.57 -9.34
C LEU A 576 -19.30 26.01 -8.96
N HIS A 577 -19.86 26.77 -9.90
CA HIS A 577 -20.32 28.13 -9.67
C HIS A 577 -21.45 28.15 -8.63
N THR A 578 -22.44 27.26 -8.72
CA THR A 578 -23.51 27.17 -7.72
C THR A 578 -22.95 26.88 -6.33
N MET A 579 -21.92 26.04 -6.26
CA MET A 579 -21.26 25.69 -5.02
C MET A 579 -20.45 26.85 -4.43
N PHE A 580 -19.50 27.43 -5.17
CA PHE A 580 -18.70 28.54 -4.67
C PHE A 580 -19.51 29.82 -4.53
N HIS A 581 -20.45 30.12 -5.43
CA HIS A 581 -21.33 31.26 -5.25
C HIS A 581 -22.30 31.02 -4.08
N GLY A 582 -22.76 29.78 -3.82
CA GLY A 582 -23.51 29.46 -2.61
C GLY A 582 -22.68 29.61 -1.33
N LEU A 583 -21.40 29.26 -1.37
CA LEU A 583 -20.49 29.30 -0.21
C LEU A 583 -19.90 30.70 0.03
N VAL A 584 -19.59 31.45 -1.03
CA VAL A 584 -18.91 32.76 -0.99
C VAL A 584 -19.90 33.92 -1.09
N ALA A 585 -21.06 33.80 -1.75
CA ALA A 585 -22.01 34.92 -1.83
C ALA A 585 -22.69 35.25 -0.49
N HIS A 586 -22.59 34.38 0.53
CA HIS A 586 -22.99 34.75 1.90
C HIS A 586 -22.03 35.78 2.54
N SER A 587 -20.84 35.99 1.98
CA SER A 587 -19.89 37.02 2.42
C SER A 587 -19.92 38.29 1.56
N GLY A 588 -20.53 38.26 0.37
CA GLY A 588 -20.67 39.41 -0.52
C GLY A 588 -19.42 39.73 -1.36
N ASP A 589 -18.47 38.80 -1.43
CA ASP A 589 -17.14 39.08 -1.95
C ASP A 589 -16.87 38.45 -3.33
N GLU A 590 -16.15 39.18 -4.19
CA GLU A 590 -15.63 38.68 -5.47
C GLU A 590 -14.36 37.83 -5.22
N TYR A 591 -14.24 36.68 -5.88
CA TYR A 591 -12.99 35.90 -5.93
C TYR A 591 -12.32 36.05 -7.30
N ASN A 592 -10.99 36.04 -7.32
CA ASN A 592 -10.22 36.31 -8.54
C ASN A 592 -10.22 35.10 -9.49
N THR A 593 -9.88 33.93 -8.95
CA THR A 593 -9.81 32.68 -9.71
C THR A 593 -9.93 31.47 -8.78
N THR A 594 -10.08 30.28 -9.33
CA THR A 594 -10.00 29.01 -8.58
C THR A 594 -8.80 28.21 -9.05
N LYS A 595 -8.07 27.60 -8.12
CA LYS A 595 -7.05 26.59 -8.44
C LYS A 595 -7.57 25.20 -8.16
N HIS A 596 -7.22 24.26 -9.02
CA HIS A 596 -7.68 22.88 -8.94
C HIS A 596 -6.48 21.94 -8.92
N ILE A 597 -6.49 20.98 -7.99
CA ILE A 597 -5.54 19.87 -7.98
C ILE A 597 -6.19 18.72 -8.75
N ILE A 598 -5.51 18.27 -9.79
CA ILE A 598 -6.03 17.26 -10.72
C ILE A 598 -5.11 16.04 -10.82
N LEU A 599 -5.73 14.89 -11.09
CA LEU A 599 -5.08 13.74 -11.68
C LEU A 599 -4.90 14.02 -13.18
N ASP A 600 -3.67 14.15 -13.63
CA ASP A 600 -3.37 14.45 -15.03
C ASP A 600 -3.42 13.17 -15.87
N PHE A 601 -4.60 12.82 -16.36
CA PHE A 601 -4.75 11.64 -17.20
C PHE A 601 -4.03 11.75 -18.56
N THR A 602 -3.51 12.92 -18.94
CA THR A 602 -2.68 13.05 -20.15
C THR A 602 -1.31 12.39 -19.99
N THR A 603 -0.84 12.24 -18.74
CA THR A 603 0.42 11.55 -18.41
C THR A 603 0.22 10.11 -17.95
N ALA A 604 -1.00 9.57 -18.10
CA ALA A 604 -1.35 8.23 -17.66
C ALA A 604 -0.50 7.15 -18.35
N ASN A 605 0.33 6.49 -17.56
CA ASN A 605 1.16 5.37 -17.97
C ASN A 605 0.60 4.07 -17.38
N TYR A 606 0.32 3.10 -18.25
CA TYR A 606 -0.23 1.81 -17.82
C TYR A 606 0.76 1.08 -16.91
N THR A 607 0.24 0.47 -15.84
CA THR A 607 1.05 -0.25 -14.84
C THR A 607 0.53 -1.67 -14.65
N TYR A 608 1.20 -2.64 -15.25
CA TYR A 608 0.78 -4.05 -15.18
C TYR A 608 0.87 -4.63 -13.75
N LYS A 609 1.85 -4.22 -12.95
CA LYS A 609 2.13 -4.78 -11.60
C LYS A 609 0.95 -4.66 -10.63
N HIS A 610 0.04 -3.72 -10.89
CA HIS A 610 -1.17 -3.47 -10.10
C HIS A 610 -2.44 -3.68 -10.92
N SER A 611 -2.32 -4.34 -12.07
CA SER A 611 -3.43 -4.71 -12.94
C SER A 611 -3.68 -6.22 -12.83
N SER A 612 -4.93 -6.63 -12.86
CA SER A 612 -5.37 -8.02 -12.90
C SER A 612 -6.43 -8.16 -13.99
N MET A 613 -6.21 -9.04 -14.95
CA MET A 613 -7.13 -9.24 -16.07
C MET A 613 -7.46 -10.72 -16.21
N PRO A 614 -8.35 -11.23 -15.35
CA PRO A 614 -8.84 -12.60 -15.46
C PRO A 614 -9.33 -12.85 -16.88
N SER A 615 -9.04 -14.04 -17.44
CA SER A 615 -9.44 -14.47 -18.79
C SER A 615 -8.81 -13.77 -19.99
N VAL A 616 -7.86 -12.83 -19.81
CA VAL A 616 -7.18 -12.20 -20.96
C VAL A 616 -6.51 -13.24 -21.88
N TRP A 617 -5.98 -14.30 -21.26
CA TRP A 617 -5.29 -15.42 -21.90
C TRP A 617 -6.21 -16.56 -22.41
N ALA A 618 -7.53 -16.51 -22.18
CA ALA A 618 -8.42 -17.65 -22.42
C ALA A 618 -8.47 -18.10 -23.90
N ASP A 619 -8.26 -17.18 -24.83
CA ASP A 619 -8.31 -17.45 -26.28
C ASP A 619 -6.90 -17.59 -26.92
N GLY A 620 -5.84 -17.64 -26.10
CA GLY A 620 -4.45 -17.71 -26.55
C GLY A 620 -3.68 -16.38 -26.47
N GLU A 621 -2.36 -16.49 -26.61
CA GLU A 621 -1.38 -15.44 -26.25
C GLU A 621 -1.40 -14.21 -27.18
N LEU A 622 -1.51 -14.43 -28.49
CA LEU A 622 -1.61 -13.36 -29.48
C LEU A 622 -2.86 -12.50 -29.26
N LEU A 623 -4.00 -13.14 -28.99
CA LEU A 623 -5.26 -12.45 -28.74
C LEU A 623 -5.24 -11.69 -27.40
N ALA A 624 -4.54 -12.19 -26.38
CA ALA A 624 -4.39 -11.49 -25.10
C ALA A 624 -3.75 -10.10 -25.29
N THR A 625 -2.70 -10.03 -26.13
CA THR A 625 -2.00 -8.78 -26.45
C THR A 625 -2.92 -7.78 -27.14
N GLU A 626 -3.61 -8.22 -28.18
CA GLU A 626 -4.52 -7.37 -28.96
C GLU A 626 -5.69 -6.85 -28.11
N LYS A 627 -6.19 -7.66 -27.18
CA LYS A 627 -7.21 -7.26 -26.19
C LYS A 627 -6.70 -6.16 -25.27
N LEU A 628 -5.49 -6.31 -24.70
CA LEU A 628 -4.90 -5.32 -23.82
C LEU A 628 -4.67 -3.99 -24.55
N GLU A 629 -4.05 -4.03 -25.74
CA GLU A 629 -3.84 -2.81 -26.53
C GLU A 629 -5.14 -2.09 -26.86
N SER A 630 -6.18 -2.85 -27.24
CA SER A 630 -7.50 -2.30 -27.55
C SER A 630 -8.13 -1.68 -26.30
N PHE A 631 -8.03 -2.35 -25.15
CA PHE A 631 -8.52 -1.82 -23.88
C PHE A 631 -7.81 -0.53 -23.48
N VAL A 632 -6.47 -0.50 -23.50
CA VAL A 632 -5.66 0.69 -23.17
C VAL A 632 -5.99 1.84 -24.12
N TYR A 633 -6.21 1.57 -25.41
CA TYR A 633 -6.67 2.56 -26.38
C TYR A 633 -8.02 3.18 -25.98
N PHE A 634 -9.00 2.37 -25.59
CA PHE A 634 -10.31 2.87 -25.16
C PHE A 634 -10.23 3.62 -23.83
N MET A 635 -9.40 3.17 -22.88
CA MET A 635 -9.18 3.89 -21.62
C MET A 635 -8.61 5.30 -21.84
N ARG A 636 -7.69 5.48 -22.80
CA ARG A 636 -7.20 6.82 -23.15
C ARG A 636 -8.32 7.75 -23.65
N LYS A 637 -9.33 7.22 -24.33
CA LYS A 637 -10.52 7.99 -24.73
C LYS A 637 -11.44 8.27 -23.54
N TYR A 638 -11.63 7.28 -22.68
CA TYR A 638 -12.39 7.44 -21.44
C TYR A 638 -11.77 8.49 -20.50
N PHE A 639 -10.45 8.56 -20.42
CA PHE A 639 -9.75 9.59 -19.64
C PHE A 639 -10.06 11.02 -20.09
N LEU A 640 -10.18 11.25 -21.40
CA LEU A 640 -10.60 12.55 -21.92
C LEU A 640 -12.02 12.90 -21.46
N GLU A 641 -12.93 11.92 -21.46
CA GLU A 641 -14.29 12.08 -20.97
C GLU A 641 -14.32 12.38 -19.46
N LEU A 642 -13.52 11.67 -18.66
CA LEU A 642 -13.40 11.92 -17.23
C LEU A 642 -12.88 13.33 -16.93
N SER A 643 -11.87 13.78 -17.69
CA SER A 643 -11.37 15.15 -17.57
C SER A 643 -12.40 16.20 -18.01
N ALA A 644 -13.13 15.95 -19.09
CA ALA A 644 -14.18 16.85 -19.56
C ALA A 644 -15.35 16.94 -18.56
N ALA A 645 -15.69 15.84 -17.90
CA ALA A 645 -16.69 15.82 -16.84
C ALA A 645 -16.19 16.38 -15.48
N GLY A 646 -14.91 16.77 -15.39
CA GLY A 646 -14.29 17.30 -14.17
C GLY A 646 -14.04 16.25 -13.08
N HIS A 647 -14.10 14.96 -13.43
CA HIS A 647 -13.86 13.85 -12.50
C HIS A 647 -12.38 13.61 -12.19
N ASN A 648 -11.48 14.26 -12.92
CA ASN A 648 -10.06 14.27 -12.61
C ASN A 648 -9.69 15.27 -11.50
N ILE A 649 -10.61 16.14 -11.07
CA ILE A 649 -10.38 17.15 -10.03
C ILE A 649 -10.62 16.54 -8.65
N ILE A 650 -9.55 16.45 -7.85
CA ILE A 650 -9.59 15.87 -6.50
C ILE A 650 -9.73 16.93 -5.41
N HIS A 651 -9.36 18.19 -5.68
CA HIS A 651 -9.49 19.29 -4.73
C HIS A 651 -9.54 20.65 -5.44
N SER A 652 -10.33 21.59 -4.91
CA SER A 652 -10.46 22.96 -5.46
C SER A 652 -10.28 24.01 -4.36
N ILE A 653 -9.61 25.11 -4.71
CA ILE A 653 -9.17 26.16 -3.79
C ILE A 653 -9.52 27.52 -4.40
N PRO A 654 -10.44 28.30 -3.83
CA PRO A 654 -10.72 29.65 -4.29
C PRO A 654 -9.55 30.59 -3.92
N ILE A 655 -9.13 31.43 -4.86
CA ILE A 655 -8.11 32.45 -4.66
C ILE A 655 -8.82 33.81 -4.55
N LEU A 656 -8.78 34.39 -3.36
CA LEU A 656 -9.49 35.61 -3.00
C LEU A 656 -8.59 36.86 -3.12
N PHE A 657 -9.21 38.04 -3.15
CA PHE A 657 -8.49 39.32 -3.04
C PHE A 657 -7.99 39.58 -1.61
N GLU A 658 -7.08 40.55 -1.45
CA GLU A 658 -6.31 40.78 -0.22
C GLU A 658 -7.12 41.10 1.05
N HIS A 659 -8.40 41.46 0.91
CA HIS A 659 -9.25 41.91 2.02
C HIS A 659 -9.84 40.78 2.87
N HIS A 660 -9.61 39.51 2.52
CA HIS A 660 -10.13 38.37 3.26
C HIS A 660 -9.17 37.86 4.35
N HIS A 661 -9.72 37.61 5.53
CA HIS A 661 -8.95 37.13 6.68
C HIS A 661 -8.42 35.69 6.54
N PHE A 662 -9.21 34.79 5.96
CA PHE A 662 -8.86 33.36 5.80
C PHE A 662 -8.80 32.91 4.34
N GLY A 663 -9.18 33.82 3.43
CA GLY A 663 -9.08 33.62 2.00
C GLY A 663 -7.62 33.49 1.58
N LEU A 664 -7.32 32.41 0.85
CA LEU A 664 -6.00 32.27 0.26
C LEU A 664 -5.85 33.27 -0.88
N THR A 665 -4.84 34.14 -0.80
CA THR A 665 -4.43 34.99 -1.92
C THR A 665 -3.40 34.31 -2.80
N SER A 666 -2.72 33.29 -2.27
CA SER A 666 -1.80 32.42 -2.99
C SER A 666 -1.85 31.01 -2.41
N ALA A 667 -1.76 29.99 -3.28
CA ALA A 667 -1.82 28.60 -2.90
C ALA A 667 -0.88 27.73 -3.76
N SER A 668 -0.40 26.64 -3.16
CA SER A 668 0.42 25.59 -3.76
C SER A 668 0.10 24.24 -3.11
N TYR A 669 0.70 23.15 -3.60
CA TYR A 669 0.57 21.82 -3.01
C TYR A 669 1.92 21.08 -2.97
N GLN A 670 2.01 20.09 -2.09
CA GLN A 670 3.12 19.15 -1.99
C GLN A 670 2.56 17.77 -1.61
N ILE A 671 3.17 16.68 -2.09
CA ILE A 671 2.91 15.34 -1.56
C ILE A 671 4.00 15.02 -0.55
N VAL A 672 3.61 14.77 0.70
CA VAL A 672 4.54 14.53 1.80
C VAL A 672 4.39 13.08 2.26
N SER A 673 5.52 12.39 2.41
CA SER A 673 5.57 11.00 2.89
C SER A 673 6.80 10.80 3.77
N LYS A 674 6.72 9.84 4.69
CA LYS A 674 7.83 9.44 5.56
C LYS A 674 9.00 8.85 4.77
N ASP A 675 8.66 7.94 3.87
CA ASP A 675 9.59 7.28 2.95
C ASP A 675 9.23 7.64 1.50
N VAL A 676 10.15 7.43 0.57
CA VAL A 676 9.85 7.52 -0.86
C VAL A 676 8.93 6.37 -1.26
N VAL A 677 7.71 6.72 -1.68
CA VAL A 677 6.68 5.78 -2.15
C VAL A 677 6.66 5.81 -3.67
N THR A 678 6.91 4.66 -4.29
CA THR A 678 6.88 4.44 -5.73
C THR A 678 5.85 3.37 -6.07
N VAL A 679 5.55 3.22 -7.36
CA VAL A 679 4.71 2.13 -7.86
C VAL A 679 5.18 0.75 -7.34
N MET A 680 6.48 0.55 -7.13
CA MET A 680 7.01 -0.74 -6.67
C MET A 680 6.68 -1.06 -5.21
N ASN A 681 6.56 -0.05 -4.35
CA ASN A 681 6.47 -0.25 -2.90
C ASN A 681 5.15 0.26 -2.28
N CYS A 682 4.26 0.88 -3.05
CA CYS A 682 3.01 1.48 -2.57
C CYS A 682 1.99 0.49 -1.96
N MET A 683 2.19 -0.82 -2.14
CA MET A 683 1.35 -1.86 -1.53
C MET A 683 1.86 -2.33 -0.16
N PHE A 684 3.15 -2.13 0.15
CA PHE A 684 3.79 -2.68 1.35
C PHE A 684 3.99 -1.65 2.47
N LYS A 685 3.71 -0.38 2.22
CA LYS A 685 3.94 0.71 3.18
C LYS A 685 2.75 0.90 4.11
N ARG A 686 3.04 0.92 5.41
CA ARG A 686 2.04 1.10 6.49
C ARG A 686 1.50 2.52 6.60
N GLU A 687 2.31 3.53 6.26
CA GLU A 687 1.92 4.94 6.31
C GLU A 687 1.77 5.48 4.88
N ALA A 688 0.55 5.87 4.50
CA ALA A 688 0.26 6.40 3.17
C ALA A 688 0.72 7.87 3.05
N PRO A 689 1.21 8.31 1.87
CA PRO A 689 1.49 9.71 1.61
C PRO A 689 0.26 10.60 1.80
N VAL A 690 0.49 11.88 2.05
CA VAL A 690 -0.54 12.89 2.28
C VAL A 690 -0.40 14.02 1.27
N LEU A 691 -1.52 14.43 0.67
CA LEU A 691 -1.58 15.61 -0.19
C LEU A 691 -1.71 16.85 0.69
N MET A 692 -0.66 17.67 0.75
CA MET A 692 -0.64 18.92 1.48
C MET A 692 -0.97 20.09 0.57
N VAL A 693 -2.01 20.83 0.90
CA VAL A 693 -2.34 22.13 0.32
C VAL A 693 -1.82 23.21 1.25
N VAL A 694 -1.10 24.19 0.73
CA VAL A 694 -0.54 25.31 1.51
C VAL A 694 -0.87 26.64 0.87
N GLY A 695 -1.01 27.68 1.70
CA GLY A 695 -1.31 29.01 1.19
C GLY A 695 -1.05 30.15 2.17
N MET A 696 -1.13 31.36 1.63
CA MET A 696 -0.96 32.62 2.35
C MET A 696 -2.22 33.48 2.26
N THR A 697 -2.40 34.34 3.27
CA THR A 697 -3.48 35.33 3.32
C THR A 697 -2.93 36.76 3.24
N GLY A 698 -3.77 37.70 2.79
CA GLY A 698 -3.44 39.13 2.76
C GLY A 698 -2.31 39.52 1.78
N GLY A 699 -2.24 38.86 0.63
CA GLY A 699 -1.29 39.21 -0.45
C GLY A 699 0.15 38.77 -0.19
N ARG A 700 0.41 38.03 0.90
CA ARG A 700 1.77 37.60 1.26
C ARG A 700 2.33 36.56 0.27
N PRO A 701 3.66 36.60 0.00
CA PRO A 701 4.30 35.64 -0.88
C PRO A 701 4.38 34.25 -0.25
N LEU A 702 4.28 33.21 -1.08
CA LEU A 702 4.44 31.81 -0.64
C LEU A 702 5.89 31.56 -0.18
N PRO A 703 6.09 31.00 1.03
CA PRO A 703 7.39 30.52 1.47
C PRO A 703 7.95 29.44 0.52
N ALA A 704 9.24 29.55 0.18
CA ALA A 704 9.96 28.54 -0.61
C ALA A 704 10.48 27.40 0.29
N VAL A 705 9.61 26.82 1.12
CA VAL A 705 9.97 25.78 2.10
C VAL A 705 9.31 24.45 1.73
N THR A 706 10.09 23.38 1.74
CA THR A 706 9.60 22.00 1.61
C THR A 706 9.15 21.49 2.96
N ILE A 707 7.94 20.94 3.03
CA ILE A 707 7.37 20.41 4.27
C ILE A 707 8.02 19.05 4.56
N SER A 708 8.67 18.91 5.70
CA SER A 708 9.14 17.60 6.17
C SER A 708 7.97 16.77 6.69
N TRP A 709 8.05 15.44 6.56
CA TRP A 709 7.10 14.53 7.21
C TRP A 709 7.02 14.83 8.70
N GLY A 710 5.80 15.00 9.20
CA GLY A 710 5.50 15.28 10.60
C GLY A 710 4.45 14.28 11.08
N HIS A 711 4.46 13.94 12.37
CA HIS A 711 3.40 13.09 12.90
C HIS A 711 2.07 13.85 12.93
N GLY A 712 0.98 13.14 12.61
CA GLY A 712 -0.37 13.65 12.86
C GLY A 712 -1.01 14.52 11.79
N TRP A 713 -0.47 14.58 10.56
CA TRP A 713 -1.14 15.31 9.46
C TRP A 713 -2.55 14.78 9.17
N VAL A 714 -2.75 13.48 9.31
CA VAL A 714 -4.06 12.83 9.23
C VAL A 714 -4.34 12.16 10.57
N ILE A 715 -5.38 12.63 11.25
CA ILE A 715 -5.69 12.17 12.60
C ILE A 715 -6.74 11.05 12.52
N PRO A 716 -6.40 9.80 12.93
CA PRO A 716 -7.37 8.72 12.96
C PRO A 716 -8.45 9.00 13.99
N GLY A 717 -9.71 9.02 13.54
CA GLY A 717 -10.89 9.25 14.36
C GLY A 717 -11.96 8.17 14.14
N ARG A 718 -12.94 8.12 15.04
CA ARG A 718 -14.11 7.21 14.91
C ARG A 718 -14.99 7.56 13.70
N THR A 719 -15.01 8.83 13.30
CA THR A 719 -15.62 9.29 12.05
C THR A 719 -14.54 9.39 10.98
N PRO A 720 -14.81 9.00 9.72
CA PRO A 720 -13.86 9.15 8.63
C PRO A 720 -13.49 10.63 8.49
N SER A 721 -12.28 10.98 8.92
CA SER A 721 -11.72 12.31 8.72
C SER A 721 -11.29 12.43 7.26
N HIS A 722 -11.72 13.50 6.62
CA HIS A 722 -11.31 13.84 5.26
C HIS A 722 -9.95 14.55 5.20
N GLY A 723 -9.28 14.69 6.36
CA GLY A 723 -8.07 15.46 6.48
C GLY A 723 -8.04 16.37 7.70
N THR A 724 -7.02 17.21 7.75
CA THR A 724 -6.80 18.18 8.82
C THR A 724 -6.51 19.54 8.21
N ILE A 725 -7.07 20.60 8.78
CA ILE A 725 -6.74 21.98 8.45
C ILE A 725 -6.01 22.61 9.62
N CYS A 726 -5.04 23.46 9.30
CA CYS A 726 -4.30 24.25 10.25
C CYS A 726 -4.26 25.71 9.81
N LEU A 727 -4.57 26.62 10.74
CA LEU A 727 -4.50 28.07 10.56
C LEU A 727 -3.43 28.63 11.50
N SER A 728 -2.58 29.52 10.99
CA SER A 728 -1.51 30.08 11.79
C SER A 728 -2.01 30.98 12.91
N ASN A 729 -1.25 31.08 14.00
CA ASN A 729 -1.49 32.05 15.08
C ASN A 729 -1.75 33.45 14.52
N LYS A 730 -0.90 33.90 13.59
CA LYS A 730 -1.02 35.21 12.93
C LYS A 730 -2.35 35.36 12.17
N ALA A 731 -2.78 34.34 11.44
CA ALA A 731 -3.97 34.40 10.61
C ALA A 731 -5.26 34.37 11.45
N PHE A 732 -5.34 33.53 12.48
CA PHE A 732 -6.57 33.31 13.24
C PHE A 732 -6.56 33.94 14.64
N LEU A 733 -5.60 33.56 15.49
CA LEU A 733 -5.60 33.95 16.89
C LEU A 733 -5.31 35.45 17.05
N GLU A 734 -4.16 35.92 16.56
CA GLU A 734 -3.79 37.34 16.60
C GLU A 734 -4.65 38.18 15.64
N GLY A 735 -4.76 37.75 14.38
CA GLY A 735 -5.42 38.53 13.32
C GLY A 735 -6.95 38.63 13.45
N LYS A 736 -7.61 37.75 14.22
CA LYS A 736 -9.08 37.76 14.35
C LYS A 736 -9.57 37.67 15.78
N LEU A 737 -9.20 36.62 16.53
CA LEU A 737 -9.79 36.36 17.84
C LEU A 737 -9.38 37.40 18.89
N LEU A 738 -8.07 37.66 19.03
CA LEU A 738 -7.56 38.64 20.00
C LEU A 738 -8.08 40.05 19.65
N ALA A 739 -7.96 40.45 18.38
CA ALA A 739 -8.46 41.74 17.90
C ALA A 739 -9.96 41.94 18.18
N ALA A 740 -10.79 40.90 17.98
CA ALA A 740 -12.22 40.97 18.29
C ALA A 740 -12.49 41.11 19.80
N LEU A 741 -11.67 40.48 20.64
CA LEU A 741 -11.79 40.52 22.10
C LEU A 741 -11.29 41.82 22.74
N GLU A 742 -10.51 42.65 22.03
CA GLU A 742 -10.05 43.96 22.53
C GLU A 742 -11.21 44.90 22.88
N VAL A 743 -12.35 44.76 22.20
CA VAL A 743 -13.58 45.52 22.51
C VAL A 743 -14.00 45.28 23.96
N VAL A 744 -13.82 44.06 24.48
CA VAL A 744 -14.12 43.74 25.89
C VAL A 744 -13.19 44.51 26.82
N ASN A 745 -11.90 44.59 26.48
CA ASN A 745 -10.93 45.38 27.26
C ASN A 745 -11.33 46.84 27.31
N ARG A 746 -11.69 47.44 26.16
CA ARG A 746 -12.14 48.84 26.11
C ARG A 746 -13.38 49.10 26.97
N ARG A 747 -14.36 48.19 26.94
CA ARG A 747 -15.64 48.37 27.63
C ARG A 747 -15.57 48.13 29.15
N THR A 748 -14.62 47.30 29.59
CA THR A 748 -14.49 46.91 31.00
C THR A 748 -13.37 47.66 31.73
N THR A 749 -12.50 48.36 31.01
CA THR A 749 -11.44 49.18 31.61
C THR A 749 -12.01 50.51 32.09
N VAL A 750 -12.06 50.70 33.41
CA VAL A 750 -12.47 51.96 34.05
C VAL A 750 -11.25 52.85 34.22
N VAL A 751 -11.38 54.11 33.85
CA VAL A 751 -10.31 55.12 33.95
C VAL A 751 -10.85 56.42 34.56
N PRO A 752 -10.02 57.19 35.28
CA PRO A 752 -10.41 58.50 35.76
C PRO A 752 -10.61 59.47 34.58
N ARG A 753 -11.57 60.37 34.73
CA ARG A 753 -11.81 61.52 33.85
C ARG A 753 -11.56 62.79 34.65
N PHE A 754 -10.73 63.68 34.14
CA PHE A 754 -10.47 64.96 34.81
C PHE A 754 -11.43 66.03 34.27
N PRO A 755 -12.07 66.81 35.15
CA PRO A 755 -12.75 68.03 34.72
C PRO A 755 -11.72 69.05 34.24
N GLY A 756 -12.11 69.92 33.30
CA GLY A 756 -11.28 71.06 32.91
C GLY A 756 -11.17 72.08 34.06
N GLU A 757 -10.24 73.03 33.98
CA GLU A 757 -9.89 74.03 35.01
C GLU A 757 -11.04 74.94 35.53
N GLN A 758 -12.30 74.70 35.15
CA GLN A 758 -13.47 75.54 35.47
C GLN A 758 -14.51 74.91 36.42
N GLU A 759 -14.30 73.72 36.98
CA GLU A 759 -15.26 73.12 37.94
C GLU A 759 -14.82 73.35 39.40
N GLU A 760 -15.69 74.00 40.19
CA GLU A 760 -15.42 74.43 41.58
C GLU A 760 -15.45 73.29 42.63
N GLU A 761 -15.83 72.07 42.26
CA GLU A 761 -15.86 70.90 43.16
C GLU A 761 -14.98 69.74 42.65
N TRP A 762 -14.00 69.32 43.45
CA TRP A 762 -13.16 68.15 43.18
C TRP A 762 -13.95 66.85 43.34
N LYS A 763 -14.69 66.44 42.30
CA LYS A 763 -15.38 65.15 42.22
C LYS A 763 -14.58 64.13 41.41
N VAL A 764 -14.58 62.89 41.87
CA VAL A 764 -14.02 61.76 41.10
C VAL A 764 -14.98 61.46 39.95
N HIS A 765 -14.62 61.85 38.74
CA HIS A 765 -15.32 61.42 37.53
C HIS A 765 -14.63 60.19 36.95
N LEU A 766 -15.39 59.15 36.64
CA LEU A 766 -14.89 57.95 35.97
C LEU A 766 -15.51 57.84 34.58
N THR A 767 -14.83 57.11 33.70
CA THR A 767 -15.36 56.70 32.41
C THR A 767 -14.76 55.36 32.02
N THR A 768 -15.25 54.74 30.95
CA THR A 768 -14.61 53.56 30.38
C THR A 768 -13.62 53.98 29.30
N TRP A 769 -12.66 53.12 28.99
CA TRP A 769 -11.70 53.37 27.92
C TRP A 769 -12.38 53.65 26.57
N ASP A 770 -13.44 52.90 26.25
CA ASP A 770 -14.26 53.05 25.03
C ASP A 770 -14.91 54.45 24.91
N ASN A 771 -15.19 55.10 26.05
CA ASN A 771 -15.83 56.41 26.12
C ASN A 771 -14.85 57.55 26.45
N HIS A 772 -13.57 57.25 26.65
CA HIS A 772 -12.58 58.24 27.06
C HIS A 772 -12.20 59.16 25.88
N ARG A 773 -12.21 60.48 26.10
CA ARG A 773 -12.02 61.51 25.04
C ARG A 773 -10.77 61.28 24.20
N TYR A 774 -9.66 60.93 24.84
CA TYR A 774 -8.35 60.78 24.18
C TYR A 774 -7.94 59.31 23.95
N ARG A 775 -8.43 58.40 24.80
CA ARG A 775 -7.95 57.00 24.83
C ARG A 775 -8.83 56.05 24.01
N LYS A 776 -10.05 56.45 23.62
CA LYS A 776 -10.97 55.60 22.85
C LYS A 776 -10.39 55.05 21.53
N ASN A 777 -9.41 55.74 20.95
CA ASN A 777 -8.74 55.33 19.72
C ASN A 777 -7.43 54.54 19.96
N GLU A 778 -6.97 54.46 21.22
CA GLU A 778 -5.80 53.66 21.58
C GLU A 778 -6.18 52.17 21.65
N LEU A 779 -5.24 51.31 21.25
CA LEU A 779 -5.44 49.87 21.20
C LEU A 779 -5.35 49.24 22.60
N CYS A 780 -6.26 48.33 22.91
CA CYS A 780 -6.26 47.55 24.16
C CYS A 780 -5.75 46.11 23.92
N ASN A 781 -4.56 46.01 23.31
CA ASN A 781 -3.97 44.76 22.83
C ASN A 781 -3.77 43.75 23.96
N TRP A 782 -4.17 42.51 23.69
CA TRP A 782 -3.85 41.36 24.53
C TRP A 782 -2.36 41.06 24.52
N LYS A 783 -1.76 40.86 25.69
CA LYS A 783 -0.35 40.45 25.81
C LYS A 783 -0.27 39.03 26.33
N GLN A 784 0.50 38.17 25.66
CA GLN A 784 0.73 36.81 26.15
C GLN A 784 1.49 36.85 27.48
N VAL A 785 1.02 36.09 28.46
CA VAL A 785 1.63 35.97 29.78
C VAL A 785 2.23 34.57 29.89
N PRO A 786 3.40 34.39 30.55
CA PRO A 786 3.93 33.05 30.82
C PRO A 786 2.90 32.25 31.61
N SER A 787 2.33 31.20 30.99
CA SER A 787 1.38 30.35 31.69
C SER A 787 2.12 29.47 32.69
N SER A 788 1.57 29.36 33.90
CA SER A 788 2.00 28.36 34.89
C SER A 788 1.66 26.92 34.49
N ASN A 789 0.81 26.74 33.47
CA ASN A 789 0.28 25.44 33.06
C ASN A 789 0.43 25.23 31.55
N SER A 790 1.17 24.19 31.15
CA SER A 790 1.40 23.84 29.73
C SER A 790 0.14 23.51 28.90
N SER A 791 -1.04 23.42 29.52
CA SER A 791 -2.33 23.11 28.87
C SER A 791 -3.14 24.32 28.40
N TRP A 792 -2.66 25.55 28.63
CA TRP A 792 -3.35 26.78 28.22
C TRP A 792 -2.40 27.81 27.62
N LEU A 793 -2.89 28.58 26.65
CA LEU A 793 -2.34 29.87 26.30
C LEU A 793 -3.04 30.94 27.13
N GLU A 794 -2.26 31.76 27.83
CA GLU A 794 -2.77 32.83 28.66
C GLU A 794 -2.39 34.18 28.07
N TYR A 795 -3.40 35.04 27.91
CA TYR A 795 -3.23 36.43 27.55
C TYR A 795 -3.83 37.31 28.63
N ALA A 796 -3.22 38.45 28.91
CA ALA A 796 -3.75 39.43 29.83
C ALA A 796 -3.76 40.82 29.21
N TRP A 797 -4.78 41.57 29.59
CA TRP A 797 -4.82 43.02 29.53
C TRP A 797 -4.85 43.54 30.95
N GLU A 798 -3.87 44.35 31.32
CA GLU A 798 -3.79 44.95 32.64
C GLU A 798 -3.52 46.44 32.47
N HIS A 799 -4.47 47.24 32.94
CA HIS A 799 -4.36 48.68 32.99
C HIS A 799 -4.51 49.16 34.42
N ARG A 800 -3.51 49.89 34.89
CA ARG A 800 -3.49 50.52 36.21
C ARG A 800 -3.28 52.01 36.04
N ASP A 801 -4.25 52.78 36.47
CA ASP A 801 -4.19 54.23 36.54
C ASP A 801 -4.30 54.64 38.00
N GLU A 802 -3.25 55.27 38.53
CA GLU A 802 -3.25 55.81 39.88
C GLU A 802 -3.04 57.31 39.76
N TRP A 803 -4.08 58.06 40.12
CA TRP A 803 -4.00 59.51 40.17
C TRP A 803 -3.84 59.94 41.62
N SER A 804 -2.85 60.80 41.89
CA SER A 804 -2.63 61.42 43.19
C SER A 804 -2.59 62.93 43.04
N TYR A 805 -3.32 63.61 43.89
CA TYR A 805 -3.31 65.06 44.04
C TYR A 805 -2.81 65.40 45.43
N GLU A 806 -1.78 66.22 45.49
CA GLU A 806 -1.23 66.75 46.73
C GLU A 806 -1.49 68.25 46.74
N HIS A 807 -2.21 68.71 47.77
CA HIS A 807 -2.41 70.13 48.01
C HIS A 807 -1.47 70.59 49.10
N ASP A 808 -0.44 71.33 48.69
CA ASP A 808 0.46 72.02 49.60
C ASP A 808 0.09 73.50 49.61
N SER A 809 -0.45 73.98 50.74
CA SER A 809 -0.80 75.39 50.88
C SER A 809 -0.24 75.92 52.19
N THR A 810 0.30 77.13 52.15
CA THR A 810 0.87 77.78 53.34
C THR A 810 -0.17 78.21 54.39
N ARG A 811 -1.47 77.94 54.16
CA ARG A 811 -2.58 78.34 55.05
C ARG A 811 -3.54 77.22 55.46
N ASN A 812 -3.65 76.14 54.69
CA ASN A 812 -4.44 74.94 55.01
C ASN A 812 -3.52 73.72 55.14
N LYS A 813 -3.87 72.78 56.03
CA LYS A 813 -3.11 71.53 56.27
C LYS A 813 -2.93 70.73 54.97
N ALA A 814 -1.74 70.15 54.79
CA ALA A 814 -1.43 69.36 53.61
C ALA A 814 -2.35 68.14 53.56
N PHE A 815 -2.90 67.87 52.39
CA PHE A 815 -3.64 66.63 52.17
C PHE A 815 -3.32 66.04 50.80
N ALA A 816 -3.23 64.72 50.75
CA ALA A 816 -3.07 63.95 49.54
C ALA A 816 -4.33 63.13 49.29
N PHE A 817 -4.90 63.24 48.10
CA PHE A 817 -6.03 62.44 47.65
C PHE A 817 -5.59 61.59 46.46
N SER A 818 -6.02 60.34 46.40
CA SER A 818 -5.69 59.49 45.25
C SER A 818 -6.76 58.48 44.92
N VAL A 819 -6.90 58.24 43.62
CA VAL A 819 -7.84 57.31 43.00
C VAL A 819 -7.04 56.29 42.22
N LEU A 820 -7.26 55.02 42.53
CA LEU A 820 -6.71 53.87 41.84
C LEU A 820 -7.82 53.25 41.00
N CYS A 821 -7.68 53.26 39.69
CA CYS A 821 -8.45 52.44 38.77
C CYS A 821 -7.56 51.31 38.26
N HIS A 822 -7.91 50.07 38.53
CA HIS A 822 -7.14 48.90 38.09
C HIS A 822 -8.06 47.88 37.45
N THR A 823 -7.89 47.66 36.15
CA THR A 823 -8.60 46.62 35.41
C THR A 823 -7.61 45.56 34.95
N LYS A 824 -7.96 44.30 35.20
CA LYS A 824 -7.21 43.13 34.76
C LYS A 824 -8.16 42.15 34.11
N ASN A 825 -8.01 41.95 32.80
CA ASN A 825 -8.70 40.93 32.05
C ASN A 825 -7.72 39.83 31.64
N GLN A 826 -8.19 38.59 31.63
CA GLN A 826 -7.42 37.40 31.33
C GLN A 826 -8.20 36.52 30.36
N LEU A 827 -7.53 36.07 29.31
CA LEU A 827 -8.03 35.14 28.32
C LEU A 827 -7.22 33.85 28.40
N CYS A 828 -7.90 32.73 28.60
CA CYS A 828 -7.31 31.39 28.63
C CYS A 828 -7.85 30.58 27.46
N ILE A 829 -6.96 30.10 26.59
CA ILE A 829 -7.27 29.27 25.42
C ILE A 829 -6.67 27.88 25.62
N PRO A 830 -7.44 26.79 25.48
CA PRO A 830 -6.97 25.45 25.76
C PRO A 830 -6.03 24.94 24.65
N THR A 831 -4.90 24.36 25.04
CA THR A 831 -3.95 23.67 24.14
C THR A 831 -4.00 22.15 24.28
N THR A 832 -4.86 21.64 25.16
CA THR A 832 -5.14 20.21 25.29
C THR A 832 -6.40 19.85 24.52
N TYR A 833 -6.33 18.77 23.74
CA TYR A 833 -7.49 18.25 23.04
C TYR A 833 -8.51 17.67 24.01
N HIS A 834 -9.74 18.18 23.93
CA HIS A 834 -10.89 17.62 24.62
C HIS A 834 -11.90 17.10 23.58
N PRO A 835 -12.28 15.81 23.64
CA PRO A 835 -13.22 15.26 22.68
C PRO A 835 -14.53 16.06 22.64
N ARG A 836 -14.93 16.47 21.43
CA ARG A 836 -16.20 17.13 21.10
C ARG A 836 -16.40 18.56 21.63
N SER A 837 -15.48 19.15 22.39
CA SER A 837 -15.68 20.51 22.92
C SER A 837 -14.36 21.22 23.16
N MET A 838 -14.31 22.52 22.82
CA MET A 838 -13.22 23.43 23.14
C MET A 838 -13.80 24.63 23.90
N GLU A 839 -13.28 24.93 25.10
CA GLU A 839 -13.75 26.02 25.95
C GLU A 839 -12.72 27.15 26.01
N ILE A 840 -13.04 28.31 25.43
CA ILE A 840 -12.25 29.54 25.59
C ILE A 840 -12.82 30.31 26.77
N ILE A 841 -11.97 30.63 27.76
CA ILE A 841 -12.39 31.25 29.01
C ILE A 841 -11.86 32.68 29.06
N LEU A 842 -12.75 33.64 29.28
CA LEU A 842 -12.41 35.05 29.45
C LEU A 842 -12.88 35.51 30.82
N ARG A 843 -11.99 36.11 31.60
CA ARG A 843 -12.25 36.59 32.96
C ARG A 843 -11.79 38.02 33.10
N GLY A 844 -12.42 38.78 33.97
CA GLY A 844 -11.97 40.13 34.27
C GLY A 844 -12.26 40.55 35.70
N GLN A 845 -11.41 41.44 36.19
CA GLN A 845 -11.53 42.09 37.47
C GLN A 845 -11.30 43.60 37.28
N SER A 846 -12.19 44.41 37.84
CA SER A 846 -11.98 45.85 37.95
C SER A 846 -12.02 46.26 39.41
N VAL A 847 -11.05 47.05 39.82
CA VAL A 847 -10.84 47.53 41.18
C VAL A 847 -10.84 49.05 41.15
N LEU A 848 -11.69 49.65 41.99
CA LEU A 848 -11.68 51.08 42.26
C LEU A 848 -11.27 51.29 43.72
N GLY A 849 -10.12 51.93 43.91
CA GLY A 849 -9.65 52.39 45.20
C GLY A 849 -9.67 53.90 45.29
N ALA A 850 -10.04 54.43 46.44
CA ALA A 850 -9.82 55.83 46.79
C ALA A 850 -9.10 55.87 48.15
N LYS A 851 -8.12 56.74 48.30
CA LYS A 851 -7.41 56.95 49.56
C LYS A 851 -7.18 58.44 49.78
N ARG A 852 -7.35 58.89 51.02
CA ARG A 852 -7.00 60.24 51.46
C ARG A 852 -6.02 60.13 52.61
N LYS A 853 -4.89 60.82 52.48
CA LYS A 853 -3.92 61.05 53.54
C LYS A 853 -3.99 62.50 53.98
N HIS A 854 -4.04 62.71 55.28
CA HIS A 854 -4.03 64.00 55.96
C HIS A 854 -3.01 63.92 57.09
N ASP A 855 -2.43 65.05 57.50
CA ASP A 855 -1.42 65.08 58.58
C ASP A 855 -1.97 64.61 59.96
N GLU A 856 -3.29 64.48 60.09
CA GLU A 856 -3.94 63.94 61.28
C GLU A 856 -4.34 62.48 61.03
N GLU A 857 -3.76 61.54 61.80
CA GLU A 857 -4.00 60.09 61.63
C GLU A 857 -5.48 59.71 61.64
N HIS A 858 -6.32 60.40 62.41
CA HIS A 858 -7.77 60.12 62.51
C HIS A 858 -8.58 60.56 61.28
N SER A 859 -7.98 61.33 60.36
CA SER A 859 -8.61 61.82 59.12
C SER A 859 -8.18 61.02 57.89
N ASN A 860 -7.31 60.02 58.05
CA ASN A 860 -6.91 59.10 56.99
C ASN A 860 -8.03 58.10 56.72
N TRP A 861 -8.33 57.89 55.44
CA TRP A 861 -9.26 56.85 55.04
C TRP A 861 -8.82 56.19 53.74
N SER A 862 -9.18 54.92 53.59
CA SER A 862 -9.02 54.14 52.37
C SER A 862 -10.32 53.38 52.10
N LYS A 863 -10.74 53.32 50.84
CA LYS A 863 -11.93 52.56 50.45
C LYS A 863 -11.70 51.90 49.11
N ARG A 864 -12.04 50.62 49.00
CA ARG A 864 -11.77 49.78 47.84
C ARG A 864 -12.97 48.89 47.53
N SER A 865 -13.43 48.96 46.29
CA SER A 865 -14.46 48.06 45.76
C SER A 865 -13.90 47.31 44.54
N SER A 866 -14.38 46.09 44.32
CA SER A 866 -14.00 45.34 43.13
C SER A 866 -15.17 44.61 42.51
N ALA A 867 -15.11 44.41 41.20
CA ALA A 867 -16.09 43.68 40.41
C ALA A 867 -15.39 42.61 39.58
N LYS A 868 -15.95 41.41 39.54
CA LYS A 868 -15.42 40.25 38.82
C LYS A 868 -16.44 39.72 37.83
N TRP A 869 -15.98 39.21 36.70
CA TRP A 869 -16.82 38.56 35.69
C TRP A 869 -16.06 37.44 35.00
N SER A 870 -16.79 36.46 34.46
CA SER A 870 -16.23 35.33 33.72
C SER A 870 -17.20 34.83 32.67
N VAL A 871 -16.75 34.67 31.43
CA VAL A 871 -17.51 34.14 30.30
C VAL A 871 -16.79 32.97 29.66
N LYS A 872 -17.55 31.98 29.19
CA LYS A 872 -17.05 30.83 28.44
C LYS A 872 -17.64 30.82 27.03
N ILE A 873 -16.78 30.75 26.03
CA ILE A 873 -17.15 30.48 24.64
C ILE A 873 -16.89 28.99 24.41
N ILE A 874 -17.94 28.24 24.11
CA ILE A 874 -17.90 26.79 23.94
C ILE A 874 -18.06 26.48 22.46
N VAL A 875 -17.07 25.80 21.88
CA VAL A 875 -17.10 25.31 20.49
C VAL A 875 -17.27 23.80 20.53
N ASN A 876 -18.47 23.32 20.16
CA ASN A 876 -18.83 21.91 20.21
C ASN A 876 -18.75 21.28 18.82
N SER A 877 -18.27 20.03 18.74
CA SER A 877 -18.28 19.23 17.50
C SER A 877 -19.51 18.33 17.46
N GLY A 878 -20.31 18.47 16.40
CA GLY A 878 -21.50 17.65 16.15
C GLY A 878 -21.51 17.04 14.74
N PRO A 879 -22.59 16.32 14.37
CA PRO A 879 -22.73 15.70 13.05
C PRO A 879 -22.74 16.70 11.89
N SER A 880 -23.11 17.96 12.14
CA SER A 880 -23.18 19.04 11.15
C SER A 880 -21.96 19.97 11.18
N GLY A 881 -20.86 19.55 11.81
CA GLY A 881 -19.67 20.37 12.01
C GLY A 881 -19.60 21.03 13.39
N LEU A 882 -18.90 22.16 13.49
CA LEU A 882 -18.78 22.91 14.73
C LEU A 882 -20.00 23.79 15.00
N ARG A 883 -20.27 23.98 16.30
CA ARG A 883 -21.28 24.92 16.82
C ARG A 883 -20.68 25.76 17.93
N VAL A 884 -20.81 27.08 17.82
CA VAL A 884 -20.31 28.04 18.79
C VAL A 884 -21.46 28.54 19.67
N THR A 885 -21.33 28.34 20.97
CA THR A 885 -22.32 28.75 21.97
C THR A 885 -21.66 29.53 23.10
N ILE A 886 -22.44 30.41 23.74
CA ILE A 886 -22.06 31.07 25.00
C ILE A 886 -22.83 30.35 26.10
N ALA A 887 -22.19 30.04 27.21
CA ALA A 887 -22.83 29.35 28.33
C ALA A 887 -24.02 30.15 28.89
N ASP A 888 -23.81 31.44 29.25
CA ASP A 888 -24.82 32.31 29.87
C ASP A 888 -24.54 33.81 29.61
N GLN A 889 -25.54 34.68 29.88
CA GLN A 889 -25.30 36.14 29.98
C GLN A 889 -24.45 36.44 31.22
N VAL A 890 -23.43 37.29 31.05
CA VAL A 890 -22.43 37.54 32.11
C VAL A 890 -22.62 38.92 32.73
N HIS A 891 -23.03 38.90 34.00
CA HIS A 891 -23.14 40.09 34.84
C HIS A 891 -21.90 40.23 35.74
N PRO A 892 -21.31 41.42 35.89
CA PRO A 892 -20.29 41.66 36.90
C PRO A 892 -20.83 41.40 38.31
N VAL A 893 -20.09 40.65 39.10
CA VAL A 893 -20.35 40.39 40.53
C VAL A 893 -19.48 41.31 41.35
N PHE A 894 -20.09 42.10 42.23
CA PHE A 894 -19.39 43.08 43.06
C PHE A 894 -19.06 42.48 44.43
N ASP A 895 -17.79 42.57 44.81
CA ASP A 895 -17.30 42.14 46.13
C ASP A 895 -17.67 43.19 47.20
N ALA A 896 -17.70 42.74 48.46
CA ALA A 896 -17.88 43.64 49.61
C ALA A 896 -16.80 44.74 49.61
N THR A 897 -17.20 45.95 49.97
CA THR A 897 -16.28 47.10 49.98
C THR A 897 -15.40 47.07 51.21
N GLU A 898 -14.09 47.08 51.00
CA GLU A 898 -13.08 47.23 52.05
C GLU A 898 -12.99 48.72 52.39
N SER A 899 -13.09 49.09 53.67
CA SER A 899 -13.02 50.49 54.11
C SER A 899 -12.28 50.61 55.43
N GLU A 900 -11.35 51.56 55.49
CA GLU A 900 -10.63 51.99 56.69
C GLU A 900 -10.89 53.48 56.88
N GLY A 901 -11.28 53.90 58.09
CA GLY A 901 -11.68 55.28 58.35
C GLY A 901 -13.06 55.65 57.79
N LYS A 902 -13.49 56.90 57.99
CA LYS A 902 -14.79 57.40 57.52
C LYS A 902 -14.63 58.05 56.14
N CYS A 903 -15.25 57.45 55.12
CA CYS A 903 -15.19 57.91 53.73
C CYS A 903 -16.59 58.08 53.14
N ASP A 904 -16.89 59.28 52.63
CA ASP A 904 -18.18 59.61 51.99
C ASP A 904 -18.26 59.20 50.51
N ILE A 905 -17.14 58.77 49.90
CA ILE A 905 -17.14 58.28 48.52
C ILE A 905 -17.68 56.85 48.48
N ASP A 906 -18.69 56.61 47.66
CA ASP A 906 -19.22 55.27 47.42
C ASP A 906 -18.54 54.64 46.20
N THR A 907 -17.38 54.02 46.43
CA THR A 907 -16.61 53.32 45.40
C THR A 907 -17.39 52.16 44.77
N HIS A 908 -18.33 51.55 45.47
CA HIS A 908 -19.16 50.46 44.94
C HIS A 908 -20.13 51.01 43.90
N LYS A 909 -20.91 52.03 44.27
CA LYS A 909 -21.89 52.66 43.38
C LYS A 909 -21.22 53.30 42.16
N LEU A 910 -20.06 53.93 42.34
CA LEU A 910 -19.27 54.49 41.23
C LEU A 910 -18.80 53.39 40.27
N LEU A 911 -18.28 52.28 40.78
CA LEU A 911 -17.85 51.16 39.95
C LEU A 911 -19.04 50.52 39.20
N GLU A 912 -20.18 50.34 39.88
CA GLU A 912 -21.42 49.80 39.31
C GLU A 912 -22.03 50.69 38.22
N GLN A 913 -21.94 52.02 38.39
CA GLN A 913 -22.46 52.99 37.41
C GLN A 913 -21.67 52.97 36.09
N HIS A 914 -20.36 52.67 36.14
CA HIS A 914 -19.47 52.80 34.99
C HIS A 914 -19.11 51.48 34.31
N LEU A 915 -19.23 50.34 35.00
CA LEU A 915 -19.10 49.03 34.37
C LEU A 915 -20.36 48.67 33.57
N PRO A 916 -20.22 47.89 32.49
CA PRO A 916 -21.37 47.43 31.73
C PRO A 916 -22.21 46.46 32.57
N ARG A 917 -23.54 46.60 32.55
CA ARG A 917 -24.47 45.67 33.23
C ARG A 917 -24.35 44.24 32.73
N ILE A 918 -23.97 44.07 31.46
CA ILE A 918 -23.72 42.79 30.79
C ILE A 918 -22.42 42.93 30.00
N VAL A 919 -21.48 42.00 30.21
CA VAL A 919 -20.26 41.92 29.39
C VAL A 919 -20.62 41.28 28.05
N ASP A 920 -20.96 42.12 27.07
CA ASP A 920 -21.45 41.68 25.76
C ASP A 920 -20.33 41.22 24.82
N ILE A 921 -20.29 39.92 24.54
CA ILE A 921 -19.39 39.28 23.58
C ILE A 921 -20.10 38.75 22.32
N ARG A 922 -21.36 39.14 22.08
CA ARG A 922 -22.17 38.62 20.95
C ARG A 922 -21.51 38.85 19.60
N GLU A 923 -20.85 39.98 19.43
CA GLU A 923 -20.11 40.33 18.21
C GLU A 923 -18.93 39.39 17.95
N VAL A 924 -18.17 39.06 19.00
CA VAL A 924 -17.06 38.09 18.92
C VAL A 924 -17.60 36.72 18.54
N VAL A 925 -18.70 36.29 19.16
CA VAL A 925 -19.33 35.00 18.86
C VAL A 925 -19.92 34.97 17.46
N ARG A 926 -20.52 36.05 16.97
CA ARG A 926 -20.98 36.16 15.58
C ARG A 926 -19.81 35.98 14.61
N GLY A 927 -18.67 36.62 14.88
CA GLY A 927 -17.45 36.43 14.08
C GLY A 927 -16.93 34.99 14.12
N LEU A 928 -16.91 34.35 15.30
CA LEU A 928 -16.50 32.94 15.42
C LEU A 928 -17.47 31.98 14.73
N LYS A 929 -18.77 32.25 14.77
CA LYS A 929 -19.78 31.47 14.05
C LYS A 929 -19.55 31.50 12.54
N GLN A 930 -19.23 32.67 11.99
CA GLN A 930 -18.90 32.80 10.56
C GLN A 930 -17.67 31.99 10.14
N VAL A 931 -16.76 31.67 11.07
CA VAL A 931 -15.56 30.86 10.77
C VAL A 931 -15.81 29.37 10.99
N PHE A 932 -16.50 29.00 12.07
CA PHE A 932 -16.62 27.61 12.51
C PHE A 932 -17.92 26.91 12.10
N GLU A 933 -19.04 27.63 12.02
CA GLU A 933 -20.33 27.01 11.72
C GLU A 933 -20.57 26.95 10.21
N GLY A 934 -21.19 25.85 9.76
CA GLY A 934 -21.57 25.67 8.36
C GLY A 934 -20.48 25.01 7.50
N ALA A 935 -20.58 25.25 6.20
CA ALA A 935 -19.67 24.71 5.22
C ALA A 935 -18.37 25.52 5.18
N TRP A 936 -17.24 24.82 5.14
CA TRP A 936 -15.92 25.43 4.99
C TRP A 936 -15.76 26.00 3.58
N GLN A 937 -15.75 27.33 3.50
CA GLN A 937 -15.81 28.07 2.23
C GLN A 937 -14.45 28.25 1.53
N TYR A 938 -13.33 27.87 2.15
CA TYR A 938 -11.99 28.16 1.65
C TYR A 938 -11.28 26.97 0.97
N SER A 939 -11.94 25.81 0.90
CA SER A 939 -11.50 24.65 0.11
C SER A 939 -12.62 23.60 -0.01
N CYS A 940 -12.61 22.79 -1.07
CA CYS A 940 -13.58 21.71 -1.25
C CYS A 940 -12.98 20.45 -1.91
N ALA A 941 -13.55 19.28 -1.60
CA ALA A 941 -13.18 18.00 -2.22
C ALA A 941 -13.94 17.84 -3.53
N GLY A 942 -13.31 18.20 -4.66
CA GLY A 942 -14.00 18.26 -5.94
C GLY A 942 -15.19 19.24 -5.89
N SER A 943 -16.41 18.70 -5.85
CA SER A 943 -17.67 19.46 -5.74
C SER A 943 -18.41 19.26 -4.41
N LYS A 944 -17.76 18.76 -3.35
CA LYS A 944 -18.36 18.56 -2.02
C LYS A 944 -17.69 19.43 -0.96
N ALA A 945 -18.50 20.10 -0.13
CA ALA A 945 -18.02 21.02 0.89
C ALA A 945 -17.54 20.25 2.14
N TYR A 946 -16.58 20.83 2.85
CA TYR A 946 -16.16 20.32 4.16
C TYR A 946 -16.92 20.99 5.29
N SER A 947 -16.90 20.37 6.47
CA SER A 947 -17.23 21.00 7.74
C SER A 947 -16.03 20.88 8.68
N LEU A 948 -15.79 21.86 9.54
CA LEU A 948 -14.78 21.73 10.58
C LEU A 948 -15.31 20.84 11.72
N VAL A 949 -14.43 20.04 12.33
CA VAL A 949 -14.71 19.28 13.56
C VAL A 949 -13.47 19.24 14.45
N SER A 950 -13.65 19.02 15.75
CA SER A 950 -12.58 18.76 16.73
C SER A 950 -11.45 19.83 16.76
N PRO A 951 -11.75 21.12 16.97
CA PRO A 951 -10.76 22.19 16.99
C PRO A 951 -9.87 22.12 18.24
N VAL A 952 -8.60 22.48 18.09
CA VAL A 952 -7.63 22.60 19.19
C VAL A 952 -6.53 23.59 18.83
N PHE A 953 -6.03 24.33 19.82
CA PHE A 953 -4.88 25.22 19.62
C PHE A 953 -3.56 24.53 19.96
N THR A 954 -2.50 24.85 19.23
CA THR A 954 -1.13 24.50 19.57
C THR A 954 -0.57 25.42 20.65
N GLN A 955 0.55 25.03 21.25
CA GLN A 955 1.30 25.91 22.16
C GLN A 955 1.89 27.13 21.46
N ASN A 956 1.91 27.16 20.12
CA ASN A 956 2.33 28.31 19.32
C ASN A 956 1.16 29.23 18.96
N GLY A 957 -0.08 28.89 19.34
CA GLY A 957 -1.29 29.64 19.00
C GLY A 957 -1.91 29.27 17.65
N ASP A 958 -1.39 28.26 16.95
CA ASP A 958 -1.97 27.78 15.70
C ASP A 958 -3.25 26.99 15.98
N LEU A 959 -4.27 27.14 15.13
CA LEU A 959 -5.51 26.37 15.26
C LEU A 959 -5.46 25.16 14.33
N ILE A 960 -5.75 23.97 14.88
CA ILE A 960 -5.91 22.72 14.14
C ILE A 960 -7.37 22.30 14.22
N ALA A 961 -7.96 21.86 13.11
CA ALA A 961 -9.26 21.20 13.08
C ALA A 961 -9.26 20.05 12.08
N GLN A 962 -10.10 19.04 12.30
CA GLN A 962 -10.35 17.97 11.34
C GLN A 962 -11.37 18.44 10.29
N LEU A 963 -11.22 17.93 9.06
CA LEU A 963 -12.19 18.08 7.98
C LEU A 963 -13.18 16.92 7.99
N GLY A 964 -14.47 17.23 8.10
CA GLY A 964 -15.59 16.30 7.93
C GLY A 964 -16.35 16.55 6.63
N ALA A 965 -17.17 15.59 6.19
CA ALA A 965 -18.10 15.81 5.09
C ALA A 965 -19.24 16.72 5.56
N PHE A 966 -19.52 17.80 4.81
CA PHE A 966 -20.69 18.63 5.08
C PHE A 966 -21.94 17.93 4.55
N ALA A 967 -22.85 17.55 5.46
CA ALA A 967 -24.19 17.11 5.10
C ALA A 967 -25.16 18.28 5.35
N GLU A 968 -25.77 18.81 4.29
CA GLU A 968 -26.90 19.73 4.46
C GLU A 968 -28.01 19.01 5.22
N ILE A 969 -28.31 19.47 6.43
CA ILE A 969 -29.51 19.04 7.13
C ILE A 969 -30.69 19.64 6.35
N THR A 970 -31.29 18.86 5.46
CA THR A 970 -32.58 19.19 4.87
C THR A 970 -33.57 19.31 6.03
N THR A 971 -33.80 20.54 6.48
CA THR A 971 -34.62 20.80 7.66
C THR A 971 -36.08 20.75 7.22
N THR A 972 -36.60 19.55 6.93
CA THR A 972 -38.05 19.31 6.95
C THR A 972 -38.47 19.24 8.43
N ALA A 973 -38.60 20.42 9.05
CA ALA A 973 -39.19 20.54 10.37
C ALA A 973 -40.70 20.28 10.28
N THR A 974 -41.10 19.02 10.43
CA THR A 974 -42.46 18.70 10.88
C THR A 974 -42.56 19.16 12.33
N ILE A 975 -43.27 20.27 12.55
CA ILE A 975 -43.64 20.74 13.88
C ILE A 975 -44.59 19.70 14.47
N THR A 976 -44.06 18.72 15.21
CA THR A 976 -44.87 17.90 16.11
C THR A 976 -44.76 18.49 17.50
N SER A 977 -45.80 19.24 17.88
CA SER A 977 -46.07 19.63 19.26
C SER A 977 -46.11 18.39 20.15
N THR A 978 -45.19 18.33 21.11
CA THR A 978 -45.20 17.39 22.24
C THR A 978 -46.42 17.66 23.12
N PRO A 979 -47.25 16.65 23.47
CA PRO A 979 -47.98 16.66 24.73
C PRO A 979 -47.16 15.95 25.80
N GLU A 980 -47.30 16.47 27.02
CA GLU A 980 -46.68 16.02 28.26
C GLU A 980 -46.87 14.52 28.52
N ARG A 981 -45.84 13.88 29.08
CA ARG A 981 -45.93 12.53 29.68
C ARG A 981 -45.94 12.66 31.21
N PRO A 982 -46.90 12.02 31.91
CA PRO A 982 -46.75 11.74 33.33
C PRO A 982 -45.94 10.46 33.58
N LEU A 983 -45.49 10.38 34.83
CA LEU A 983 -44.56 9.43 35.43
C LEU A 983 -45.10 7.99 35.56
N LEU A 984 -44.13 7.10 35.88
CA LEU A 984 -44.19 5.75 36.49
C LEU A 984 -44.27 4.52 35.57
N GLY A 985 -43.39 3.55 35.88
CA GLY A 985 -43.70 2.12 35.73
C GLY A 985 -42.55 1.21 35.29
N ARG A 986 -41.76 0.71 36.24
CA ARG A 986 -40.88 -0.47 36.07
C ARG A 986 -41.68 -1.70 35.64
N ALA A 987 -41.15 -2.50 34.71
CA ALA A 987 -41.26 -3.97 34.74
C ALA A 987 -40.17 -4.64 33.88
N ASN A 988 -39.51 -5.62 34.49
CA ASN A 988 -38.60 -6.59 33.86
C ASN A 988 -39.40 -7.62 33.06
N GLY A 989 -38.83 -8.14 31.97
CA GLY A 989 -39.36 -9.31 31.26
C GLY A 989 -38.51 -9.74 30.08
N THR A 990 -37.65 -10.72 30.32
CA THR A 990 -36.95 -11.57 29.33
C THR A 990 -37.93 -12.44 28.52
N VAL A 991 -37.54 -12.80 27.29
CA VAL A 991 -37.58 -14.16 26.66
C VAL A 991 -37.97 -14.17 25.15
N SER A 992 -37.03 -14.73 24.37
CA SER A 992 -37.07 -15.56 23.14
C SER A 992 -37.73 -15.14 21.81
N ASN A 993 -36.89 -15.22 20.76
CA ASN A 993 -36.99 -15.94 19.47
C ASN A 993 -38.33 -16.03 18.72
N GLY A 994 -38.28 -15.63 17.43
CA GLY A 994 -39.21 -16.07 16.38
C GLY A 994 -39.07 -15.31 15.06
N LEU A 995 -38.26 -15.82 14.14
CA LEU A 995 -38.49 -15.72 12.68
C LEU A 995 -39.72 -16.59 12.30
N PRO A 996 -40.30 -16.58 11.08
CA PRO A 996 -40.09 -15.73 9.89
C PRO A 996 -41.41 -15.27 9.19
N ALA A 997 -41.26 -14.65 8.01
CA ALA A 997 -42.08 -14.82 6.78
C ALA A 997 -42.78 -13.57 6.22
N LEU A 998 -42.23 -13.14 5.07
CA LEU A 998 -42.88 -12.79 3.80
C LEU A 998 -44.40 -12.58 3.79
N ASN A 999 -44.83 -11.43 3.27
CA ASN A 999 -45.93 -11.39 2.30
C ASN A 999 -45.79 -10.21 1.32
N LEU A 1000 -45.73 -10.58 0.03
CA LEU A 1000 -45.99 -9.74 -1.14
C LEU A 1000 -47.50 -9.58 -1.29
N THR A 1001 -47.98 -8.36 -1.55
CA THR A 1001 -49.19 -8.17 -2.38
C THR A 1001 -49.16 -6.83 -3.11
N HIS A 1002 -49.49 -6.94 -4.40
CA HIS A 1002 -49.75 -5.89 -5.38
C HIS A 1002 -50.83 -4.89 -4.95
N GLY A 1003 -50.73 -3.65 -5.44
CA GLY A 1003 -51.82 -2.68 -5.47
C GLY A 1003 -51.59 -1.62 -6.55
N LEU A 1004 -52.33 -1.74 -7.66
CA LEU A 1004 -52.40 -0.81 -8.79
C LEU A 1004 -53.04 0.54 -8.39
N LEU A 1005 -52.51 1.64 -8.96
CA LEU A 1005 -53.12 2.88 -9.52
C LEU A 1005 -54.46 3.40 -8.94
N PRO A 1006 -54.70 4.73 -8.84
CA PRO A 1006 -54.71 5.59 -10.04
C PRO A 1006 -54.31 7.09 -9.90
N ILE A 1007 -54.14 7.64 -11.10
CA ILE A 1007 -53.98 9.04 -11.53
C ILE A 1007 -55.11 9.95 -10.98
N PRO A 1008 -54.86 11.26 -10.75
CA PRO A 1008 -55.61 12.24 -11.52
C PRO A 1008 -54.78 13.42 -12.05
N THR A 1009 -55.08 13.73 -13.32
CA THR A 1009 -54.85 14.95 -14.08
C THR A 1009 -55.35 16.23 -13.38
N LYS A 1010 -54.63 17.36 -13.52
CA LYS A 1010 -55.08 18.56 -14.28
C LYS A 1010 -54.12 19.75 -14.14
N VAL A 1011 -53.93 20.40 -15.29
CA VAL A 1011 -53.23 21.66 -15.59
C VAL A 1011 -54.12 22.86 -15.18
N PRO A 1012 -53.54 24.04 -14.91
CA PRO A 1012 -53.78 25.14 -15.83
C PRO A 1012 -52.52 26.00 -16.14
N THR A 1013 -52.38 26.32 -17.42
CA THR A 1013 -51.54 27.38 -18.00
C THR A 1013 -52.00 28.76 -17.52
N PRO A 1014 -51.15 29.80 -17.63
CA PRO A 1014 -51.48 30.81 -18.64
C PRO A 1014 -50.29 31.33 -19.45
N LEU A 1015 -50.61 31.71 -20.69
CA LEU A 1015 -49.81 32.50 -21.62
C LEU A 1015 -49.52 33.90 -21.07
N VAL A 1016 -48.31 34.44 -21.31
CA VAL A 1016 -48.06 35.78 -21.90
C VAL A 1016 -46.63 35.82 -22.46
N THR A 1017 -46.49 36.25 -23.72
CA THR A 1017 -45.29 36.84 -24.35
C THR A 1017 -45.78 37.92 -25.33
N PRO A 1018 -44.94 38.81 -25.92
CA PRO A 1018 -43.60 39.30 -25.54
C PRO A 1018 -43.49 40.85 -25.64
N THR A 1019 -42.37 41.42 -25.20
CA THR A 1019 -41.83 42.64 -25.84
C THR A 1019 -40.30 42.61 -25.79
N GLU A 1020 -39.72 42.71 -26.97
CA GLU A 1020 -38.29 42.88 -27.27
C GLU A 1020 -37.82 44.26 -26.81
N GLU A 1021 -36.64 44.35 -26.20
CA GLU A 1021 -35.78 45.52 -26.34
C GLU A 1021 -34.33 45.06 -26.50
N ILE A 1022 -33.78 45.38 -27.67
CA ILE A 1022 -32.44 45.11 -28.14
C ILE A 1022 -31.54 46.23 -27.60
N PHE A 1023 -30.51 45.89 -26.81
CA PHE A 1023 -29.39 46.78 -26.52
C PHE A 1023 -28.08 46.12 -26.94
N VAL A 1024 -27.48 46.67 -27.99
CA VAL A 1024 -26.14 46.35 -28.50
C VAL A 1024 -25.14 47.33 -27.86
N PRO A 1025 -24.06 46.86 -27.22
CA PRO A 1025 -22.86 47.66 -27.08
C PRO A 1025 -21.78 47.19 -28.07
N LYS A 1026 -21.30 48.17 -28.82
CA LYS A 1026 -20.23 48.11 -29.82
C LYS A 1026 -18.91 47.60 -29.23
N GLU A 1027 -18.35 46.56 -29.85
CA GLU A 1027 -16.92 46.24 -29.74
C GLU A 1027 -16.09 47.35 -30.40
N LYS A 1028 -15.15 47.93 -29.65
CA LYS A 1028 -13.99 48.64 -30.20
C LYS A 1028 -12.78 47.72 -30.07
N THR A 1029 -12.41 47.12 -31.18
CA THR A 1029 -11.12 46.47 -31.40
C THR A 1029 -10.01 47.52 -31.46
N VAL A 1030 -9.07 47.46 -30.53
CA VAL A 1030 -7.76 48.13 -30.66
C VAL A 1030 -6.69 47.05 -30.54
N SER A 1031 -6.05 46.77 -31.66
CA SER A 1031 -4.79 46.03 -31.75
C SER A 1031 -3.65 46.90 -31.22
N PRO A 1032 -2.59 46.29 -30.68
CA PRO A 1032 -1.28 46.64 -31.23
C PRO A 1032 -0.38 45.45 -31.51
N LYS A 1033 0.35 45.64 -32.61
CA LYS A 1033 1.46 44.83 -33.12
C LYS A 1033 2.65 44.85 -32.15
N VAL A 1034 3.29 43.69 -32.05
CA VAL A 1034 4.74 43.42 -32.22
C VAL A 1034 5.74 44.37 -31.56
N ALA A 1035 6.55 43.83 -30.65
CA ALA A 1035 7.99 44.07 -30.60
C ALA A 1035 8.72 42.91 -29.94
N ALA A 1036 9.86 42.55 -30.52
CA ALA A 1036 10.73 41.44 -30.16
C ALA A 1036 11.62 41.73 -28.95
N LYS A 1037 11.85 40.71 -28.11
CA LYS A 1037 13.17 40.16 -27.77
C LYS A 1037 13.04 38.86 -27.00
#